data_AF-A0A8J4F338-F1
#
_entry.id   AF-A0A8J4F338-F1
#
_cell.length_a   1.000
_cell.length_b   1.000
_cell.length_c   1.000
_cell.angle_alpha   90.00
_cell.angle_beta   90.00
_cell.angle_gamma   90.00
#
_symmetry.space_group_name_H-M   'P 1'
#
loop_
_entity.id
_entity.type
_entity.pdbx_description
1 polymer ?
#
loop_
_entity_poly.entity_id
_entity_poly.type
_entity_poly.pdbx_seq_one_letter_code
_entity_poly.pdbx_strand_id
1 'polypeptide(L)'
;MALALLGRRQGRSLFRVLAMMDTHLLSGAIIRPTKEDLDAEMEVCSTSRQYPSIAPGWPRVHPIRCYAINNQPTIKYVPVPEPEFDDFSGEPTSYLQLLGAISKAKSLKRLQHLLSAHNERFDAVHVAAAVARLPRLIRYRSADLVDRSETVVVPTPGLPRMRRKHGVQPKQTHLLEGGRVAAQLDAMLPAHVQNFFPRQAACTIWAFGELRRMGVVDSMASLPDVLLVVTKGNFEPLRVHGHGVDFAQILQGLAKLGFGDLKLIGQLVPLLERRLGSMQQYELQMSAWSLASMGHHSSDIFNRIANQLLRTGTAFLLPSGCSSTFWAFAKAGVINRLDLFNILAGSMLGQATLLAPQDAATTLWACSRLGYYNASLTTALCDAVVRNLATCSDWEVSSVVESLANMGHHHTGLMEAVATAILAEPIIGAHPTCIARVLYGYGKLGCRNPRDVELASVLAAAVVPQLPVMREDTLAMLCNGLTMLAYKDEKVLAALASRAERLLPDCNEAHLLSVLRLLNSAGYQHYQLAVASARHLQAVVLPSSKVTSAAAPVEVLYLCARQGVEDPKAAEEVLALAAAREHELRPIDAARVFVFGQVMNRKEEFLNRMADVVLRHAAELDVDTAAAVLQSARALGRQDVVATLAPSIQPQRADLSTGKVATASL
;
A
#
# COMPACT_ATOMS: atom_id res chain seq x y z
N MET A 1 -24.72 -18.14 15.34
CA MET A 1 -23.68 -17.31 14.67
C MET A 1 -24.29 -16.25 13.74
N ALA A 2 -25.14 -16.61 12.77
CA ALA A 2 -25.84 -15.65 11.90
C ALA A 2 -26.72 -14.62 12.67
N LEU A 3 -27.44 -15.07 13.71
CA LEU A 3 -28.26 -14.21 14.56
C LEU A 3 -27.46 -13.24 15.44
N ALA A 4 -26.26 -13.64 15.90
CA ALA A 4 -25.35 -12.77 16.64
C ALA A 4 -24.74 -11.67 15.75
N LEU A 5 -24.58 -11.96 14.45
CA LEU A 5 -24.16 -11.00 13.43
C LEU A 5 -25.30 -10.03 13.08
N LEU A 6 -26.55 -10.51 13.00
CA LEU A 6 -27.76 -9.70 12.83
C LEU A 6 -28.00 -8.74 14.00
N GLY A 7 -27.85 -9.20 15.24
CA GLY A 7 -27.98 -8.37 16.44
C GLY A 7 -26.96 -7.22 16.50
N ARG A 8 -25.73 -7.45 16.03
CA ARG A 8 -24.70 -6.40 15.89
C ARG A 8 -25.02 -5.39 14.78
N ARG A 9 -25.59 -5.83 13.66
CA ARG A 9 -26.01 -4.94 12.56
C ARG A 9 -27.14 -4.00 12.96
N GLN A 10 -27.99 -4.41 13.91
CA GLN A 10 -29.15 -3.64 14.38
C GLN A 10 -28.92 -2.92 15.73
N GLY A 11 -27.70 -2.91 16.26
CA GLY A 11 -27.37 -2.15 17.48
C GLY A 11 -28.06 -2.64 18.77
N ARG A 12 -28.46 -3.91 18.86
CA ARG A 12 -29.08 -4.50 20.07
C ARG A 12 -28.07 -5.34 20.86
N SER A 13 -28.11 -5.24 22.19
CA SER A 13 -27.23 -6.01 23.08
C SER A 13 -27.58 -7.51 23.05
N LEU A 14 -26.54 -8.37 23.03
CA LEU A 14 -26.64 -9.84 23.05
C LEU A 14 -27.62 -10.38 24.11
N PHE A 15 -27.74 -9.68 25.24
CA PHE A 15 -28.60 -10.03 26.36
C PHE A 15 -30.11 -10.05 26.02
N ARG A 16 -30.58 -9.17 25.12
CA ARG A 16 -31.99 -9.15 24.67
C ARG A 16 -32.31 -10.27 23.69
N VAL A 17 -31.33 -10.71 22.91
CA VAL A 17 -31.48 -11.83 21.97
C VAL A 17 -31.57 -13.14 22.74
N LEU A 18 -30.81 -13.28 23.83
CA LEU A 18 -30.89 -14.44 24.73
C LEU A 18 -32.19 -14.46 25.55
N ALA A 19 -32.67 -13.30 26.02
CA ALA A 19 -33.94 -13.22 26.75
C ALA A 19 -35.18 -13.62 25.92
N MET A 20 -35.16 -13.43 24.59
CA MET A 20 -36.21 -13.93 23.69
C MET A 20 -36.14 -15.45 23.45
N MET A 21 -34.99 -16.08 23.70
CA MET A 21 -34.84 -17.55 23.58
C MET A 21 -35.40 -18.28 24.81
N ASP A 22 -35.29 -17.70 26.01
CA ASP A 22 -35.85 -18.28 27.23
C ASP A 22 -37.38 -18.38 27.20
N THR A 23 -38.05 -17.48 26.47
CA THR A 23 -39.51 -17.54 26.30
C THR A 23 -39.99 -18.63 25.33
N HIS A 24 -39.11 -19.17 24.47
CA HIS A 24 -39.48 -20.17 23.46
C HIS A 24 -39.00 -21.60 23.77
N LEU A 25 -38.18 -21.79 24.81
CA LEU A 25 -37.75 -23.12 25.27
C LEU A 25 -38.78 -23.84 26.15
N LEU A 26 -39.88 -23.19 26.53
CA LEU A 26 -40.96 -23.77 27.35
C LEU A 26 -42.07 -24.48 26.55
N SER A 27 -42.05 -24.44 25.21
CA SER A 27 -42.99 -25.19 24.36
C SER A 27 -42.23 -26.10 23.42
N GLY A 28 -42.03 -27.36 23.81
CA GLY A 28 -41.25 -28.35 23.06
C GLY A 28 -41.89 -28.78 21.73
N ALA A 29 -41.72 -27.97 20.69
CA ALA A 29 -42.03 -28.34 19.31
C ALA A 29 -40.91 -27.86 18.37
N ILE A 30 -40.19 -28.79 17.74
CA ILE A 30 -39.27 -28.50 16.64
C ILE A 30 -40.12 -28.40 15.37
N ILE A 31 -40.42 -27.18 14.93
CA ILE A 31 -41.02 -26.90 13.63
C ILE A 31 -39.94 -26.26 12.74
N ARG A 32 -39.69 -26.85 11.56
CA ARG A 32 -38.86 -26.24 10.52
C ARG A 32 -39.74 -25.22 9.76
N PRO A 33 -39.32 -23.95 9.61
CA PRO A 33 -40.14 -22.98 8.89
C PRO A 33 -40.11 -23.29 7.38
N THR A 34 -41.27 -23.24 6.73
CA THR A 34 -41.39 -23.29 5.28
C THR A 34 -41.30 -21.88 4.69
N LYS A 35 -41.08 -21.79 3.37
CA LYS A 35 -40.87 -20.54 2.64
C LYS A 35 -42.08 -19.57 2.72
N GLU A 36 -43.27 -20.08 3.02
CA GLU A 36 -44.51 -19.31 3.17
C GLU A 36 -44.57 -18.51 4.48
N ASP A 37 -43.89 -18.96 5.54
CA ASP A 37 -43.84 -18.24 6.83
C ASP A 37 -42.94 -16.99 6.77
N LEU A 38 -41.96 -16.98 5.87
CA LEU A 38 -41.02 -15.87 5.68
C LEU A 38 -41.60 -14.73 4.82
N ASP A 39 -42.57 -15.02 3.95
CA ASP A 39 -43.20 -14.02 3.10
C ASP A 39 -44.36 -13.28 3.82
N ALA A 40 -44.96 -13.88 4.87
CA ALA A 40 -46.04 -13.29 5.65
C ALA A 40 -45.58 -12.18 6.64
N GLU A 41 -44.33 -12.19 7.10
CA GLU A 41 -43.79 -11.10 7.95
C GLU A 41 -43.38 -9.85 7.16
N MET A 42 -43.27 -9.95 5.82
CA MET A 42 -42.91 -8.84 4.95
C MET A 42 -44.09 -7.90 4.63
N GLU A 43 -45.34 -8.30 4.91
CA GLU A 43 -46.55 -7.52 4.63
C GLU A 43 -47.04 -6.62 5.79
N VAL A 44 -46.49 -6.72 7.00
CA VAL A 44 -46.96 -5.91 8.16
C VAL A 44 -46.23 -4.55 8.30
N CYS A 45 -45.39 -4.17 7.34
CA CYS A 45 -44.78 -2.83 7.30
C CYS A 45 -44.95 -2.15 5.94
N SER A 46 -46.18 -1.99 5.49
CA SER A 46 -46.52 -0.93 4.54
C SER A 46 -47.87 -0.29 4.90
N THR A 47 -47.82 0.89 5.52
CA THR A 47 -49.02 1.73 5.69
C THR A 47 -49.21 2.55 4.42
N SER A 48 -49.76 1.95 3.37
CA SER A 48 -50.38 2.70 2.27
C SER A 48 -51.85 2.36 2.20
N ARG A 49 -52.70 3.32 2.58
CA ARG A 49 -54.16 3.26 2.44
C ARG A 49 -54.53 2.92 0.98
N GLN A 50 -55.06 1.73 0.75
CA GLN A 50 -55.82 1.42 -0.47
C GLN A 50 -57.23 2.02 -0.32
N TYR A 51 -57.59 2.92 -1.23
CA TYR A 51 -58.97 3.38 -1.43
C TYR A 51 -59.78 2.28 -2.13
N PRO A 52 -61.07 2.08 -1.81
CA PRO A 52 -61.90 1.11 -2.51
C PRO A 52 -62.37 1.64 -3.87
N SER A 53 -62.65 0.68 -4.75
CA SER A 53 -63.06 0.79 -6.15
C SER A 53 -64.32 1.67 -6.38
N ILE A 54 -64.26 2.47 -7.44
CA ILE A 54 -65.32 3.38 -7.89
C ILE A 54 -66.37 2.60 -8.70
N ALA A 55 -67.64 2.74 -8.33
CA ALA A 55 -68.80 2.35 -9.14
C ALA A 55 -69.24 3.50 -10.08
N PRO A 56 -69.90 3.21 -11.20
CA PRO A 56 -69.94 4.10 -12.37
C PRO A 56 -71.07 5.14 -12.32
N GLY A 57 -70.72 6.39 -12.64
CA GLY A 57 -71.68 7.45 -12.95
C GLY A 57 -71.00 8.82 -12.88
N TRP A 58 -71.21 9.64 -13.92
CA TRP A 58 -70.85 11.07 -14.08
C TRP A 58 -69.61 11.39 -14.96
N PRO A 59 -69.67 12.47 -15.76
CA PRO A 59 -69.26 12.46 -17.17
C PRO A 59 -67.85 13.01 -17.44
N ARG A 60 -67.30 12.61 -18.59
CA ARG A 60 -66.00 13.02 -19.15
C ARG A 60 -65.96 14.52 -19.45
N VAL A 61 -64.96 15.22 -18.93
CA VAL A 61 -64.55 16.57 -19.36
C VAL A 61 -63.11 16.53 -19.87
N HIS A 62 -62.89 17.12 -21.05
CA HIS A 62 -61.61 17.20 -21.78
C HIS A 62 -60.55 18.08 -21.06
N PRO A 63 -59.25 17.94 -21.40
CA PRO A 63 -58.15 18.25 -20.48
C PRO A 63 -57.77 19.73 -20.48
N ILE A 64 -57.75 20.34 -19.29
CA ILE A 64 -57.12 21.64 -19.05
C ILE A 64 -55.65 21.39 -18.73
N ARG A 65 -54.74 21.97 -19.54
CA ARG A 65 -53.31 22.03 -19.22
C ARG A 65 -53.12 22.98 -18.03
N CYS A 66 -52.73 22.43 -16.87
CA CYS A 66 -52.28 23.22 -15.72
C CYS A 66 -50.82 22.91 -15.41
N TYR A 67 -50.00 23.97 -15.41
CA TYR A 67 -48.62 23.98 -14.97
C TYR A 67 -48.51 23.48 -13.52
N ALA A 68 -47.75 22.41 -13.29
CA ALA A 68 -47.43 21.95 -11.95
C ALA A 68 -46.41 22.91 -11.31
N ILE A 69 -46.91 23.92 -10.60
CA ILE A 69 -46.13 24.69 -9.63
C ILE A 69 -45.79 23.72 -8.49
N ASN A 70 -44.52 23.34 -8.43
CA ASN A 70 -43.95 22.41 -7.48
C ASN A 70 -43.82 23.08 -6.11
N ASN A 71 -44.94 23.26 -5.40
CA ASN A 71 -44.93 23.64 -3.99
C ASN A 71 -44.63 22.40 -3.13
N GLN A 72 -43.37 21.94 -3.14
CA GLN A 72 -42.88 21.17 -2.01
C GLN A 72 -42.70 22.14 -0.84
N PRO A 73 -43.26 21.86 0.35
CA PRO A 73 -42.98 22.66 1.53
C PRO A 73 -41.48 22.53 1.82
N THR A 74 -40.74 23.63 1.65
CA THR A 74 -39.37 23.73 2.17
C THR A 74 -39.45 23.69 3.69
N ILE A 75 -39.42 22.49 4.25
CA ILE A 75 -39.07 22.28 5.65
C ILE A 75 -37.61 22.72 5.75
N LYS A 76 -37.38 24.00 6.04
CA LYS A 76 -36.09 24.45 6.55
C LYS A 76 -35.90 23.73 7.88
N TYR A 77 -35.04 22.73 7.87
CA TYR A 77 -34.51 22.13 9.08
C TYR A 77 -33.82 23.26 9.84
N VAL A 78 -34.53 23.85 10.81
CA VAL A 78 -33.88 24.63 11.85
C VAL A 78 -33.14 23.57 12.66
N PRO A 79 -31.79 23.55 12.67
CA PRO A 79 -31.08 22.61 13.51
C PRO A 79 -31.51 22.91 14.94
N VAL A 80 -32.25 21.99 15.54
CA VAL A 80 -32.42 21.96 16.99
C VAL A 80 -30.99 21.92 17.53
N PRO A 81 -30.54 22.88 18.35
CA PRO A 81 -29.25 22.79 19.01
C PRO A 81 -29.23 21.42 19.70
N GLU A 82 -28.26 20.57 19.36
CA GLU A 82 -28.04 19.36 20.17
C GLU A 82 -27.96 19.84 21.63
N PRO A 83 -28.74 19.24 22.56
CA PRO A 83 -28.74 19.68 23.94
C PRO A 83 -27.29 19.74 24.42
N GLU A 84 -26.91 20.89 25.00
CA GLU A 84 -25.52 21.21 25.36
C GLU A 84 -24.94 20.22 26.39
N PHE A 85 -25.83 19.44 27.03
CA PHE A 85 -25.53 18.39 27.98
C PHE A 85 -26.35 17.12 27.64
N ASP A 86 -25.79 15.92 27.86
CA ASP A 86 -26.61 14.69 27.96
C ASP A 86 -27.39 14.85 29.29
N ASP A 87 -28.55 15.53 29.22
CA ASP A 87 -29.38 16.01 30.34
C ASP A 87 -29.76 14.94 31.38
N PHE A 88 -29.46 13.67 31.11
CA PHE A 88 -29.84 12.52 31.93
C PHE A 88 -28.69 11.88 32.74
N SER A 89 -27.50 12.48 32.80
CA SER A 89 -26.42 12.03 33.70
C SER A 89 -26.04 13.11 34.71
N GLY A 90 -26.46 12.94 35.97
CA GLY A 90 -26.09 13.86 37.06
C GLY A 90 -24.57 14.02 37.20
N GLU A 91 -24.14 15.18 37.71
CA GLU A 91 -22.73 15.46 37.99
C GLU A 91 -22.13 14.43 38.96
N PRO A 92 -20.93 13.89 38.69
CA PRO A 92 -20.32 12.88 39.54
C PRO A 92 -19.95 13.47 40.90
N THR A 93 -20.48 12.90 41.98
CA THR A 93 -20.20 13.34 43.36
C THR A 93 -19.22 12.43 44.07
N SER A 94 -19.02 11.20 43.59
CA SER A 94 -18.08 10.23 44.15
C SER A 94 -16.98 9.82 43.19
N TYR A 95 -15.88 9.27 43.72
CA TYR A 95 -14.75 8.72 42.96
C TYR A 95 -15.21 7.75 41.84
N LEU A 96 -16.03 6.76 42.19
CA LEU A 96 -16.51 5.74 41.22
C LEU A 96 -17.43 6.35 40.16
N GLN A 97 -18.22 7.35 40.53
CA GLN A 97 -19.07 8.07 39.59
C GLN A 97 -18.23 8.90 38.61
N LEU A 98 -17.17 9.56 39.07
CA LEU A 98 -16.27 10.34 38.21
C LEU A 98 -15.55 9.42 37.21
N LEU A 99 -14.96 8.32 37.67
CA LEU A 99 -14.33 7.34 36.79
C LEU A 99 -15.33 6.72 35.80
N GLY A 100 -16.56 6.44 36.27
CA GLY A 100 -17.68 6.00 35.43
C GLY A 100 -18.07 7.01 34.37
N ALA A 101 -18.14 8.30 34.72
CA ALA A 101 -18.47 9.40 33.81
C ALA A 101 -17.40 9.58 32.73
N ILE A 102 -16.11 9.53 33.10
CA ILE A 102 -14.99 9.62 32.16
C ILE A 102 -15.02 8.45 31.18
N SER A 103 -15.09 7.22 31.69
CA SER A 103 -15.04 6.00 30.86
C SER A 103 -16.22 5.87 29.89
N LYS A 104 -17.39 6.39 30.26
CA LYS A 104 -18.64 6.37 29.48
C LYS A 104 -18.89 7.64 28.67
N ALA A 105 -18.02 8.66 28.77
CA ALA A 105 -18.18 9.91 28.04
C ALA A 105 -18.43 9.66 26.54
N LYS A 106 -19.47 10.27 25.97
CA LYS A 106 -19.87 10.05 24.56
C LYS A 106 -19.35 11.12 23.60
N SER A 107 -19.01 12.30 24.10
CA SER A 107 -18.55 13.46 23.30
C SER A 107 -17.25 14.05 23.85
N LEU A 108 -16.48 14.71 22.98
CA LEU A 108 -15.27 15.44 23.35
C LEU A 108 -15.60 16.56 24.36
N LYS A 109 -16.68 17.32 24.11
CA LYS A 109 -17.18 18.36 25.02
C LYS A 109 -17.47 17.83 26.43
N ARG A 110 -18.08 16.64 26.57
CA ARG A 110 -18.34 16.05 27.91
C ARG A 110 -17.04 15.72 28.63
N LEU A 111 -16.04 15.18 27.93
CA LEU A 111 -14.74 14.91 28.55
C LEU A 111 -14.04 16.21 28.97
N GLN A 112 -14.11 17.25 28.15
CA GLN A 112 -13.56 18.57 28.45
C GLN A 112 -14.25 19.22 29.67
N HIS A 113 -15.58 19.09 29.78
CA HIS A 113 -16.32 19.52 30.98
C HIS A 113 -15.86 18.78 32.23
N LEU A 114 -15.72 17.46 32.18
CA LEU A 114 -15.24 16.68 33.33
C LEU A 114 -13.82 17.08 33.74
N LEU A 115 -12.94 17.35 32.76
CA LEU A 115 -11.58 17.80 33.01
C LEU A 115 -11.49 19.21 33.61
N SER A 116 -12.40 20.11 33.23
CA SER A 116 -12.42 21.48 33.74
C SER A 116 -13.12 21.59 35.10
N ALA A 117 -14.28 20.95 35.25
CA ALA A 117 -15.09 21.03 36.46
C ALA A 117 -14.55 20.21 37.64
N HIS A 118 -13.84 19.11 37.37
CA HIS A 118 -13.40 18.17 38.41
C HIS A 118 -11.88 17.98 38.45
N ASN A 119 -11.08 18.85 37.82
CA ASN A 119 -9.62 18.72 37.71
C ASN A 119 -8.93 18.36 39.04
N GLU A 120 -9.29 19.06 40.12
CA GLU A 120 -8.72 18.89 41.45
C GLU A 120 -8.97 17.51 42.06
N ARG A 121 -9.98 16.78 41.56
CA ARG A 121 -10.35 15.42 42.01
C ARG A 121 -9.70 14.32 41.17
N PHE A 122 -8.95 14.67 40.11
CA PHE A 122 -8.30 13.69 39.27
C PHE A 122 -7.09 13.09 39.99
N ASP A 123 -7.03 11.77 39.97
CA ASP A 123 -5.86 10.99 40.37
C ASP A 123 -5.28 10.26 39.15
N ALA A 124 -4.29 9.40 39.40
CA ALA A 124 -3.67 8.60 38.36
C ALA A 124 -4.64 7.76 37.52
N VAL A 125 -5.67 7.20 38.16
CA VAL A 125 -6.64 6.32 37.48
C VAL A 125 -7.58 7.14 36.61
N HIS A 126 -8.06 8.29 37.10
CA HIS A 126 -8.90 9.19 36.33
C HIS A 126 -8.17 9.76 35.11
N VAL A 127 -6.91 10.21 35.27
CA VAL A 127 -6.10 10.74 34.17
C VAL A 127 -5.88 9.66 33.11
N ALA A 128 -5.45 8.45 33.53
CA ALA A 128 -5.24 7.34 32.59
C ALA A 128 -6.54 6.95 31.86
N ALA A 129 -7.69 6.96 32.56
CA ALA A 129 -8.99 6.69 31.95
C ALA A 129 -9.40 7.76 30.93
N ALA A 130 -9.15 9.04 31.24
CA ALA A 130 -9.43 10.15 30.34
C ALA A 130 -8.56 10.09 29.07
N VAL A 131 -7.26 9.84 29.23
CA VAL A 131 -6.31 9.63 28.13
C VAL A 131 -6.75 8.45 27.26
N ALA A 132 -7.07 7.31 27.86
CA ALA A 132 -7.51 6.12 27.11
C ALA A 132 -8.87 6.31 26.40
N ARG A 133 -9.72 7.21 26.90
CA ARG A 133 -11.03 7.52 26.30
C ARG A 133 -10.89 8.44 25.09
N LEU A 134 -9.98 9.40 25.13
CA LEU A 134 -9.86 10.47 24.13
C LEU A 134 -9.80 9.98 22.67
N PRO A 135 -8.99 8.96 22.30
CA PRO A 135 -8.97 8.45 20.92
C PRO A 135 -10.33 7.95 20.43
N ARG A 136 -11.20 7.46 21.32
CA ARG A 136 -12.54 6.97 20.97
C ARG A 136 -13.55 8.10 20.77
N LEU A 137 -13.35 9.23 21.41
CA LEU A 137 -14.20 10.42 21.25
C LEU A 137 -13.91 11.15 19.94
N ILE A 138 -12.67 11.02 19.45
CA ILE A 138 -12.24 11.57 18.18
C ILE A 138 -12.51 10.59 17.02
N ARG A 139 -13.05 9.38 17.30
CA ARG A 139 -13.50 8.46 16.25
C ARG A 139 -14.70 9.03 15.50
N TYR A 140 -14.55 9.04 14.19
CA TYR A 140 -15.42 9.67 13.18
C TYR A 140 -16.89 9.28 13.32
N ARG A 141 -17.74 10.24 13.70
CA ARG A 141 -19.17 10.20 13.36
C ARG A 141 -19.34 10.78 11.96
N SER A 142 -20.32 10.30 11.20
CA SER A 142 -20.60 10.80 9.85
C SER A 142 -20.84 12.32 9.79
N ALA A 143 -21.22 12.95 10.90
CA ALA A 143 -21.45 14.39 11.03
C ALA A 143 -20.16 15.26 11.17
N ASP A 144 -19.03 14.66 11.57
CA ASP A 144 -17.79 15.38 11.88
C ASP A 144 -16.81 15.46 10.70
N LEU A 145 -17.32 15.12 9.52
CA LEU A 145 -16.61 14.57 8.38
C LEU A 145 -16.85 15.51 7.17
N VAL A 146 -15.79 16.02 6.54
CA VAL A 146 -15.81 17.00 5.42
C VAL A 146 -15.15 16.41 4.19
N ASP A 147 -15.91 16.22 3.10
CA ASP A 147 -15.34 15.77 1.83
C ASP A 147 -14.35 16.80 1.24
N ARG A 148 -13.14 16.33 0.97
CA ARG A 148 -11.95 17.05 0.48
C ARG A 148 -11.30 16.28 -0.67
N SER A 149 -12.05 15.44 -1.38
CA SER A 149 -11.63 14.75 -2.60
C SER A 149 -10.89 15.67 -3.60
N GLU A 150 -11.17 16.97 -3.59
CA GLU A 150 -10.59 17.97 -4.53
C GLU A 150 -9.38 18.78 -4.02
N THR A 151 -8.94 18.65 -2.76
CA THR A 151 -7.84 19.50 -2.23
C THR A 151 -6.48 18.79 -2.19
N VAL A 152 -5.53 19.28 -2.98
CA VAL A 152 -4.12 18.87 -3.01
C VAL A 152 -3.49 19.08 -1.63
N VAL A 153 -3.18 17.99 -0.93
CA VAL A 153 -2.58 18.07 0.41
C VAL A 153 -1.05 18.02 0.30
N VAL A 154 -0.38 19.14 0.56
CA VAL A 154 1.09 19.20 0.72
C VAL A 154 1.54 18.23 1.83
N PRO A 155 2.52 17.34 1.61
CA PRO A 155 2.96 16.35 2.60
C PRO A 155 3.89 16.96 3.67
N THR A 156 3.69 16.57 4.94
CA THR A 156 4.67 16.76 6.02
C THR A 156 5.70 15.63 5.96
N PRO A 157 7.02 15.89 6.09
CA PRO A 157 8.05 14.84 5.96
C PRO A 157 7.99 13.80 7.08
N GLY A 158 8.14 12.51 6.75
CA GLY A 158 8.55 11.46 7.71
C GLY A 158 7.50 10.43 8.15
N LEU A 159 6.25 10.49 7.69
CA LEU A 159 5.27 9.41 7.93
C LEU A 159 4.56 9.03 6.63
N PRO A 160 4.40 7.73 6.29
CA PRO A 160 3.48 7.33 5.24
C PRO A 160 2.08 7.75 5.66
N ARG A 161 1.47 8.67 4.91
CA ARG A 161 0.05 8.97 5.04
C ARG A 161 -0.73 7.68 4.77
N MET A 162 -1.29 7.07 5.80
CA MET A 162 -2.50 6.26 5.60
C MET A 162 -3.60 7.24 5.17
N ARG A 163 -3.83 7.34 3.86
CA ARG A 163 -5.04 7.96 3.32
C ARG A 163 -6.20 7.13 3.86
N ARG A 164 -6.84 7.59 4.94
CA ARG A 164 -8.02 6.93 5.48
C ARG A 164 -9.15 7.10 4.47
N LYS A 165 -9.96 6.06 4.34
CA LYS A 165 -11.09 5.95 3.41
C LYS A 165 -11.90 7.26 3.35
N HIS A 166 -12.15 7.67 2.10
CA HIS A 166 -12.92 8.83 1.67
C HIS A 166 -12.18 10.16 1.83
N GLY A 167 -12.33 11.07 0.86
CA GLY A 167 -11.91 12.46 0.96
C GLY A 167 -12.46 13.19 2.19
N VAL A 168 -13.24 12.51 3.01
CA VAL A 168 -13.89 13.01 4.20
C VAL A 168 -12.89 13.12 5.36
N GLN A 169 -12.35 14.32 5.60
CA GLN A 169 -11.48 14.62 6.73
C GLN A 169 -12.29 15.15 7.92
N PRO A 170 -11.86 14.88 9.17
CA PRO A 170 -12.47 15.53 10.32
C PRO A 170 -12.38 17.05 10.18
N LYS A 171 -13.41 17.77 10.60
CA LYS A 171 -13.33 19.24 10.70
C LYS A 171 -12.06 19.60 11.46
N GLN A 172 -11.25 20.50 10.88
CA GLN A 172 -9.98 20.93 11.48
C GLN A 172 -10.17 21.46 12.91
N THR A 173 -11.32 22.09 13.18
CA THR A 173 -11.72 22.54 14.52
C THR A 173 -11.82 21.39 15.54
N HIS A 174 -12.37 20.24 15.17
CA HIS A 174 -12.50 19.08 16.07
C HIS A 174 -11.15 18.42 16.37
N LEU A 175 -10.23 18.40 15.40
CA LEU A 175 -8.85 17.95 15.65
C LEU A 175 -8.11 18.91 16.58
N LEU A 176 -8.28 20.22 16.40
CA LEU A 176 -7.68 21.25 17.26
C LEU A 176 -8.21 21.16 18.70
N GLU A 177 -9.52 20.99 18.88
CA GLU A 177 -10.13 20.77 20.20
C GLU A 177 -9.60 19.49 20.84
N GLY A 178 -9.53 18.39 20.08
CA GLY A 178 -8.93 17.14 20.53
C GLY A 178 -7.47 17.31 20.96
N GLY A 179 -6.71 18.11 20.21
CA GLY A 179 -5.32 18.45 20.51
C GLY A 179 -5.18 19.26 21.80
N ARG A 180 -6.08 20.21 22.07
CA ARG A 180 -6.09 20.95 23.35
C ARG A 180 -6.37 20.04 24.53
N VAL A 181 -7.36 19.15 24.42
CA VAL A 181 -7.67 18.18 25.49
C VAL A 181 -6.49 17.22 25.69
N ALA A 182 -5.85 16.76 24.61
CA ALA A 182 -4.66 15.92 24.70
C ALA A 182 -3.50 16.64 25.39
N ALA A 183 -3.25 17.92 25.05
CA ALA A 183 -2.19 18.71 25.67
C ALA A 183 -2.46 18.98 27.17
N GLN A 184 -3.71 19.23 27.55
CA GLN A 184 -4.10 19.38 28.94
C GLN A 184 -3.83 18.08 29.72
N LEU A 185 -4.22 16.92 29.18
CA LEU A 185 -3.94 15.63 29.79
C LEU A 185 -2.44 15.33 29.86
N ASP A 186 -1.68 15.67 28.81
CA ASP A 186 -0.22 15.50 28.76
C ASP A 186 0.47 16.30 29.88
N ALA A 187 0.02 17.55 30.12
CA ALA A 187 0.53 18.40 31.19
C ALA A 187 0.19 17.89 32.60
N MET A 188 -0.92 17.16 32.77
CA MET A 188 -1.30 16.55 34.05
C MET A 188 -0.45 15.30 34.37
N LEU A 189 0.00 14.55 33.36
CA LEU A 189 0.64 13.25 33.56
C LEU A 189 1.83 13.29 34.53
N PRO A 190 2.82 14.20 34.43
CA PRO A 190 3.98 14.22 35.33
C PRO A 190 3.63 14.27 36.83
N ALA A 191 2.51 14.91 37.20
CA ALA A 191 2.06 15.00 38.59
C ALA A 191 1.43 13.69 39.11
N HIS A 192 0.96 12.80 38.22
CA HIS A 192 0.19 11.62 38.60
C HIS A 192 0.86 10.28 38.25
N VAL A 193 1.85 10.27 37.37
CA VAL A 193 2.50 9.04 36.86
C VAL A 193 3.16 8.20 37.95
N GLN A 194 3.58 8.78 39.08
CA GLN A 194 4.22 8.03 40.17
C GLN A 194 3.33 6.91 40.73
N ASN A 195 2.00 7.06 40.61
CA ASN A 195 1.00 6.10 41.07
C ASN A 195 0.46 5.19 39.95
N PHE A 196 1.08 5.20 38.77
CA PHE A 196 0.67 4.35 37.66
C PHE A 196 1.12 2.90 37.87
N PHE A 197 0.24 1.95 37.58
CA PHE A 197 0.65 0.57 37.29
C PHE A 197 1.02 0.44 35.81
N PRO A 198 1.69 -0.66 35.40
CA PRO A 198 2.01 -0.91 33.99
C PRO A 198 0.84 -0.74 33.03
N ARG A 199 -0.36 -1.14 33.45
CA ARG A 199 -1.58 -1.02 32.66
C ARG A 199 -1.91 0.43 32.29
N GLN A 200 -1.82 1.35 33.25
CA GLN A 200 -2.10 2.77 33.05
C GLN A 200 -1.05 3.39 32.11
N ALA A 201 0.22 3.07 32.33
CA ALA A 201 1.30 3.53 31.46
C ALA A 201 1.13 3.02 30.01
N ALA A 202 0.84 1.73 29.84
CA ALA A 202 0.61 1.11 28.55
C ALA A 202 -0.59 1.73 27.80
N CYS A 203 -1.73 1.90 28.48
CA CYS A 203 -2.91 2.55 27.92
C CYS A 203 -2.62 4.01 27.51
N THR A 204 -1.83 4.73 28.31
CA THR A 204 -1.46 6.13 28.06
C THR A 204 -0.58 6.24 26.81
N ILE A 205 0.50 5.46 26.74
CA ILE A 205 1.42 5.41 25.59
C ILE A 205 0.66 5.00 24.31
N TRP A 206 -0.20 3.98 24.40
CA TRP A 206 -1.06 3.55 23.29
C TRP A 206 -1.99 4.66 22.80
N ALA A 207 -2.65 5.37 23.72
CA ALA A 207 -3.62 6.39 23.39
C ALA A 207 -2.95 7.58 22.67
N PHE A 208 -1.83 8.08 23.20
CA PHE A 208 -1.05 9.14 22.54
C PHE A 208 -0.51 8.70 21.18
N GLY A 209 -0.09 7.44 21.04
CA GLY A 209 0.23 6.86 19.74
C GLY A 209 -0.95 6.90 18.76
N GLU A 210 -2.17 6.58 19.20
CA GLU A 210 -3.34 6.72 18.33
C GLU A 210 -3.69 8.16 17.99
N LEU A 211 -3.55 9.09 18.92
CA LEU A 211 -3.77 10.51 18.67
C LEU A 211 -2.79 11.03 17.62
N ARG A 212 -1.51 10.64 17.69
CA ARG A 212 -0.52 11.00 16.67
C ARG A 212 -0.85 10.41 15.32
N ARG A 213 -1.24 9.12 15.26
CA ARG A 213 -1.69 8.49 14.01
C ARG A 213 -2.94 9.17 13.42
N MET A 214 -3.76 9.79 14.26
CA MET A 214 -4.94 10.57 13.84
C MET A 214 -4.60 12.00 13.40
N GLY A 215 -3.36 12.47 13.61
CA GLY A 215 -2.96 13.86 13.37
C GLY A 215 -3.51 14.84 14.40
N VAL A 216 -3.83 14.36 15.61
CA VAL A 216 -4.34 15.19 16.72
C VAL A 216 -3.19 15.81 17.52
N VAL A 217 -2.09 15.07 17.66
CA VAL A 217 -0.86 15.51 18.35
C VAL A 217 0.35 15.15 17.50
N ASP A 218 1.45 15.90 17.63
CA ASP A 218 2.70 15.58 16.94
C ASP A 218 3.62 14.68 17.79
N SER A 219 3.56 14.85 19.11
CA SER A 219 4.39 14.15 20.10
C SER A 219 3.67 14.03 21.45
N MET A 220 4.31 13.35 22.41
CA MET A 220 3.89 13.24 23.81
C MET A 220 5.03 13.74 24.69
N ALA A 221 4.85 14.89 25.36
CA ALA A 221 5.90 15.53 26.15
C ALA A 221 6.22 14.73 27.43
N SER A 222 5.20 14.17 28.07
CA SER A 222 5.35 13.35 29.29
C SER A 222 5.82 11.91 29.03
N LEU A 223 6.16 11.55 27.78
CA LEU A 223 6.59 10.18 27.44
C LEU A 223 7.76 9.69 28.31
N PRO A 224 8.82 10.47 28.58
CA PRO A 224 9.91 10.04 29.46
C PRO A 224 9.44 9.71 30.88
N ASP A 225 8.53 10.52 31.44
CA ASP A 225 7.99 10.31 32.79
C ASP A 225 7.14 9.04 32.85
N VAL A 226 6.28 8.81 31.85
CA VAL A 226 5.45 7.61 31.76
C VAL A 226 6.29 6.36 31.52
N LEU A 227 7.36 6.45 30.72
CA LEU A 227 8.31 5.34 30.51
C LEU A 227 9.10 5.03 31.79
N LEU A 228 9.49 6.04 32.58
CA LEU A 228 10.21 5.82 33.83
C LEU A 228 9.41 4.93 34.79
N VAL A 229 8.08 5.07 34.84
CA VAL A 229 7.20 4.24 35.66
C VAL A 229 7.37 2.76 35.36
N VAL A 230 7.52 2.38 34.08
CA VAL A 230 7.59 0.98 33.65
C VAL A 230 9.03 0.47 33.53
N THR A 231 10.02 1.36 33.44
CA THR A 231 11.44 1.02 33.27
C THR A 231 12.26 1.12 34.57
N LYS A 232 11.73 1.72 35.64
CA LYS A 232 12.42 1.80 36.95
C LYS A 232 12.85 0.43 37.49
N GLY A 233 13.94 0.42 38.24
CA GLY A 233 14.48 -0.82 38.85
C GLY A 233 14.82 -1.88 37.81
N ASN A 234 15.35 -1.48 36.64
CA ASN A 234 15.58 -2.36 35.51
C ASN A 234 14.27 -3.06 35.05
N PHE A 235 13.20 -2.30 34.80
CA PHE A 235 11.89 -2.83 34.38
C PHE A 235 11.18 -3.71 35.43
N GLU A 236 11.43 -3.49 36.73
CA GLU A 236 10.79 -4.27 37.79
C GLU A 236 9.26 -4.25 37.72
N PRO A 237 8.59 -3.12 37.46
CA PRO A 237 7.12 -3.08 37.36
C PRO A 237 6.57 -3.95 36.22
N LEU A 238 7.25 -3.97 35.07
CA LEU A 238 6.86 -4.86 33.95
C LEU A 238 7.18 -6.33 34.24
N ARG A 239 8.27 -6.63 34.94
CA ARG A 239 8.60 -8.01 35.34
C ARG A 239 7.56 -8.60 36.27
N VAL A 240 7.13 -7.83 37.28
CA VAL A 240 6.26 -8.33 38.35
C VAL A 240 4.78 -8.21 37.97
N HIS A 241 4.36 -7.07 37.44
CA HIS A 241 2.95 -6.75 37.23
C HIS A 241 2.56 -6.60 35.75
N GLY A 242 3.52 -6.67 34.82
CA GLY A 242 3.24 -6.51 33.40
C GLY A 242 2.54 -7.72 32.79
N HIS A 243 1.39 -7.47 32.14
CA HIS A 243 0.67 -8.46 31.34
C HIS A 243 1.03 -8.32 29.85
N GLY A 244 0.80 -9.37 29.06
CA GLY A 244 1.14 -9.39 27.64
C GLY A 244 0.52 -8.23 26.83
N VAL A 245 -0.73 -7.86 27.15
CA VAL A 245 -1.41 -6.70 26.58
C VAL A 245 -0.69 -5.38 26.85
N ASP A 246 -0.03 -5.23 28.00
CA ASP A 246 0.67 -4.00 28.38
C ASP A 246 1.90 -3.83 27.50
N PHE A 247 2.65 -4.91 27.25
CA PHE A 247 3.76 -4.91 26.30
C PHE A 247 3.30 -4.57 24.88
N ALA A 248 2.23 -5.18 24.40
CA ALA A 248 1.69 -4.91 23.06
C ALA A 248 1.27 -3.44 22.91
N GLN A 249 0.64 -2.85 23.93
CA GLN A 249 0.20 -1.47 23.93
C GLN A 249 1.37 -0.48 24.03
N ILE A 250 2.36 -0.74 24.89
CA ILE A 250 3.59 0.06 24.96
C ILE A 250 4.27 0.06 23.59
N LEU A 251 4.56 -1.12 23.03
CA LEU A 251 5.25 -1.24 21.74
C LEU A 251 4.47 -0.53 20.63
N GLN A 252 3.15 -0.72 20.55
CA GLN A 252 2.33 -0.07 19.52
C GLN A 252 2.27 1.45 19.69
N GLY A 253 2.13 1.93 20.92
CA GLY A 253 2.11 3.36 21.20
C GLY A 253 3.45 4.00 20.85
N LEU A 254 4.58 3.41 21.24
CA LEU A 254 5.92 3.86 20.87
C LEU A 254 6.13 3.89 19.35
N ALA A 255 5.76 2.81 18.66
CA ALA A 255 5.85 2.74 17.20
C ALA A 255 5.04 3.85 16.52
N LYS A 256 3.80 4.10 16.97
CA LYS A 256 2.95 5.17 16.42
C LYS A 256 3.41 6.56 16.82
N LEU A 257 4.03 6.72 18.00
CA LEU A 257 4.70 7.95 18.44
C LEU A 257 5.99 8.22 17.68
N GLY A 258 6.50 7.27 16.89
CA GLY A 258 7.77 7.40 16.19
C GLY A 258 8.96 7.29 17.14
N PHE A 259 8.75 6.76 18.34
CA PHE A 259 9.79 6.55 19.34
C PHE A 259 10.41 5.16 19.14
N GLY A 260 11.42 5.09 18.28
CA GLY A 260 12.12 3.84 17.91
C GLY A 260 13.46 3.64 18.61
N ASP A 261 13.53 3.79 19.94
CA ASP A 261 14.77 3.51 20.69
C ASP A 261 15.05 2.00 20.70
N LEU A 262 15.99 1.57 19.84
CA LEU A 262 16.37 0.16 19.70
C LEU A 262 16.97 -0.43 20.98
N LYS A 263 17.57 0.39 21.86
CA LYS A 263 18.11 -0.07 23.15
C LYS A 263 16.99 -0.42 24.11
N LEU A 264 16.00 0.47 24.23
CA LEU A 264 14.78 0.21 25.00
C LEU A 264 14.06 -1.04 24.49
N ILE A 265 13.88 -1.14 23.16
CA ILE A 265 13.21 -2.29 22.54
C ILE A 265 13.99 -3.58 22.82
N GLY A 266 15.32 -3.56 22.71
CA GLY A 266 16.18 -4.71 23.02
C GLY A 266 16.04 -5.20 24.47
N GLN A 267 15.70 -4.31 25.42
CA GLN A 267 15.42 -4.69 26.81
C GLN A 267 13.98 -5.16 27.04
N LEU A 268 13.01 -4.62 26.28
CA LEU A 268 11.60 -5.04 26.35
C LEU A 268 11.35 -6.41 25.73
N VAL A 269 12.08 -6.79 24.67
CA VAL A 269 11.86 -8.05 23.93
C VAL A 269 11.99 -9.29 24.82
N PRO A 270 13.06 -9.48 25.63
CA PRO A 270 13.15 -10.63 26.53
C PRO A 270 12.02 -10.72 27.56
N LEU A 271 11.44 -9.57 27.95
CA LEU A 271 10.29 -9.53 28.86
C LEU A 271 8.99 -9.90 28.15
N LEU A 272 8.80 -9.41 26.92
CA LEU A 272 7.70 -9.80 26.03
C LEU A 272 7.71 -11.31 25.77
N GLU A 273 8.88 -11.90 25.50
CA GLU A 273 9.03 -13.34 25.24
C GLU A 273 8.47 -14.21 26.38
N ARG A 274 8.70 -13.79 27.63
CA ARG A 274 8.18 -14.46 28.83
C ARG A 274 6.66 -14.32 28.99
N ARG A 275 6.00 -13.49 28.18
CA ARG A 275 4.56 -13.22 28.22
C ARG A 275 3.81 -13.68 26.97
N LEU A 276 4.50 -14.08 25.90
CA LEU A 276 3.85 -14.54 24.66
C LEU A 276 2.79 -15.63 24.93
N GLY A 277 3.07 -16.55 25.86
CA GLY A 277 2.17 -17.65 26.21
C GLY A 277 0.77 -17.22 26.68
N SER A 278 0.62 -16.03 27.26
CA SER A 278 -0.66 -15.50 27.76
C SER A 278 -1.31 -14.47 26.85
N MET A 279 -0.67 -14.14 25.72
CA MET A 279 -1.15 -13.10 24.81
C MET A 279 -2.24 -13.62 23.87
N GLN A 280 -3.21 -12.74 23.62
CA GLN A 280 -4.26 -12.97 22.63
C GLN A 280 -3.73 -12.74 21.20
N GLN A 281 -4.42 -13.30 20.21
CA GLN A 281 -4.06 -13.19 18.79
C GLN A 281 -3.81 -11.75 18.33
N TYR A 282 -4.69 -10.82 18.73
CA TYR A 282 -4.56 -9.41 18.41
C TYR A 282 -3.33 -8.77 19.07
N GLU A 283 -2.99 -9.16 20.30
CA GLU A 283 -1.83 -8.62 21.02
C GLU A 283 -0.51 -9.11 20.39
N LEU A 284 -0.47 -10.37 19.95
CA LEU A 284 0.66 -10.95 19.21
C LEU A 284 0.90 -10.21 17.88
N GLN A 285 -0.18 -9.98 17.13
CA GLN A 285 -0.16 -9.20 15.89
C GLN A 285 0.30 -7.76 16.14
N MET A 286 -0.19 -7.10 17.19
CA MET A 286 0.22 -5.76 17.58
C MET A 286 1.73 -5.70 17.87
N SER A 287 2.26 -6.66 18.64
CA SER A 287 3.68 -6.73 18.95
C SER A 287 4.52 -6.92 17.68
N ALA A 288 4.16 -7.86 16.80
CA ALA A 288 4.88 -8.07 15.55
C ALA A 288 4.90 -6.81 14.67
N TRP A 289 3.74 -6.18 14.47
CA TRP A 289 3.64 -4.95 13.70
C TRP A 289 4.50 -3.82 14.28
N SER A 290 4.48 -3.67 15.60
CA SER A 290 5.21 -2.60 16.30
C SER A 290 6.72 -2.79 16.21
N LEU A 291 7.21 -4.02 16.43
CA LEU A 291 8.63 -4.36 16.29
C LEU A 291 9.12 -4.11 14.85
N ALA A 292 8.37 -4.58 13.85
CA ALA A 292 8.68 -4.34 12.44
C ALA A 292 8.72 -2.84 12.10
N SER A 293 7.74 -2.07 12.60
CA SER A 293 7.61 -0.63 12.36
C SER A 293 8.76 0.17 12.97
N MET A 294 9.27 -0.25 14.14
CA MET A 294 10.40 0.39 14.81
C MET A 294 11.77 -0.11 14.32
N GLY A 295 11.82 -0.97 13.30
CA GLY A 295 13.08 -1.48 12.74
C GLY A 295 13.72 -2.63 13.51
N HIS A 296 13.03 -3.22 14.49
CA HIS A 296 13.52 -4.38 15.22
C HIS A 296 13.16 -5.67 14.48
N HIS A 297 14.04 -6.15 13.60
CA HIS A 297 13.80 -7.26 12.67
C HIS A 297 14.42 -8.60 13.11
N SER A 298 14.55 -8.83 14.42
CA SER A 298 15.08 -10.10 14.93
C SER A 298 14.19 -11.28 14.54
N SER A 299 14.72 -12.22 13.76
CA SER A 299 13.94 -13.39 13.32
C SER A 299 13.51 -14.29 14.49
N ASP A 300 14.24 -14.31 15.62
CA ASP A 300 13.91 -15.16 16.78
C ASP A 300 12.56 -14.78 17.40
N ILE A 301 12.36 -13.50 17.75
CA ILE A 301 11.09 -13.03 18.33
C ILE A 301 9.93 -13.18 17.36
N PHE A 302 10.12 -12.91 16.06
CA PHE A 302 9.10 -13.13 15.05
C PHE A 302 8.71 -14.61 14.95
N ASN A 303 9.69 -15.53 14.99
CA ASN A 303 9.42 -16.96 15.00
C ASN A 303 8.66 -17.41 16.26
N ARG A 304 8.99 -16.86 17.43
CA ARG A 304 8.25 -17.12 18.68
C ARG A 304 6.81 -16.60 18.62
N ILE A 305 6.61 -15.37 18.11
CA ILE A 305 5.27 -14.80 17.91
C ILE A 305 4.46 -15.67 16.95
N ALA A 306 5.04 -16.08 15.82
CA ALA A 306 4.38 -16.94 14.86
C ALA A 306 4.02 -18.31 15.46
N ASN A 307 4.91 -18.94 16.25
CA ASN A 307 4.60 -20.18 16.96
C ASN A 307 3.44 -20.00 17.94
N GLN A 308 3.36 -18.86 18.61
CA GLN A 308 2.25 -18.57 19.50
C GLN A 308 0.94 -18.34 18.74
N LEU A 309 0.97 -17.61 17.62
CA LEU A 309 -0.21 -17.42 16.75
C LEU A 309 -0.76 -18.75 16.24
N LEU A 310 0.11 -19.69 15.86
CA LEU A 310 -0.30 -21.04 15.47
C LEU A 310 -0.97 -21.79 16.63
N ARG A 311 -0.42 -21.70 17.85
CA ARG A 311 -0.98 -22.36 19.05
C ARG A 311 -2.34 -21.80 19.45
N THR A 312 -2.51 -20.48 19.41
CA THR A 312 -3.78 -19.83 19.77
C THR A 312 -4.83 -19.89 18.65
N GLY A 313 -4.44 -20.35 17.46
CA GLY A 313 -5.20 -20.19 16.22
C GLY A 313 -5.27 -18.73 15.76
N THR A 314 -5.93 -18.50 14.63
CA THR A 314 -6.13 -17.16 14.02
C THR A 314 -7.59 -16.88 13.67
N ALA A 315 -8.51 -17.76 14.09
CA ALA A 315 -9.94 -17.67 13.72
C ALA A 315 -10.63 -16.39 14.22
N PHE A 316 -10.11 -15.77 15.29
CA PHE A 316 -10.66 -14.52 15.84
C PHE A 316 -9.88 -13.28 15.38
N LEU A 317 -8.84 -13.47 14.55
CA LEU A 317 -8.12 -12.37 13.93
C LEU A 317 -8.91 -11.88 12.72
N LEU A 318 -9.32 -10.61 12.76
CA LEU A 318 -9.99 -9.96 11.63
C LEU A 318 -9.04 -9.82 10.44
N PRO A 319 -9.53 -9.60 9.21
CA PRO A 319 -8.66 -9.49 8.04
C PRO A 319 -7.60 -8.40 8.15
N SER A 320 -7.92 -7.28 8.82
CA SER A 320 -6.94 -6.22 9.12
C SER A 320 -5.83 -6.65 10.06
N GLY A 321 -6.12 -7.55 11.01
CA GLY A 321 -5.11 -8.20 11.85
C GLY A 321 -4.24 -9.14 11.04
N CYS A 322 -4.84 -10.00 10.21
CA CYS A 322 -4.09 -10.90 9.33
C CYS A 322 -3.16 -10.13 8.38
N SER A 323 -3.69 -9.08 7.74
CA SER A 323 -2.96 -8.19 6.85
C SER A 323 -1.78 -7.50 7.56
N SER A 324 -2.01 -7.02 8.79
CA SER A 324 -0.95 -6.41 9.60
C SER A 324 0.14 -7.41 9.99
N THR A 325 -0.21 -8.67 10.25
CA THR A 325 0.76 -9.73 10.50
C THR A 325 1.56 -10.03 9.23
N PHE A 326 0.91 -10.22 8.07
CA PHE A 326 1.60 -10.36 6.78
C PHE A 326 2.58 -9.22 6.54
N TRP A 327 2.14 -7.97 6.71
CA TRP A 327 2.99 -6.79 6.57
C TRP A 327 4.18 -6.80 7.53
N ALA A 328 3.96 -7.14 8.79
CA ALA A 328 5.02 -7.15 9.81
C ALA A 328 6.12 -8.16 9.45
N PHE A 329 5.74 -9.37 9.04
CA PHE A 329 6.69 -10.41 8.64
C PHE A 329 7.42 -10.05 7.35
N ALA A 330 6.70 -9.49 6.37
CA ALA A 330 7.31 -8.98 5.13
C ALA A 330 8.32 -7.86 5.41
N LYS A 331 7.95 -6.90 6.27
CA LYS A 331 8.79 -5.77 6.65
C LYS A 331 10.03 -6.20 7.44
N ALA A 332 9.91 -7.24 8.26
CA ALA A 332 11.02 -7.81 9.03
C ALA A 332 11.87 -8.81 8.23
N GLY A 333 11.50 -9.14 6.99
CA GLY A 333 12.24 -10.10 6.15
C GLY A 333 12.16 -11.56 6.63
N VAL A 334 11.13 -11.92 7.43
CA VAL A 334 10.96 -13.28 7.96
C VAL A 334 10.09 -14.09 6.99
N ILE A 335 10.74 -14.72 6.00
CA ILE A 335 10.08 -15.40 4.89
C ILE A 335 9.76 -16.88 5.15
N ASN A 336 10.48 -17.55 6.05
CA ASN A 336 10.42 -19.02 6.23
C ASN A 336 9.27 -19.48 7.15
N ARG A 337 8.05 -18.94 6.98
CA ARG A 337 6.87 -19.21 7.83
C ARG A 337 5.60 -19.51 7.04
N LEU A 338 5.72 -20.40 6.05
CA LEU A 338 4.60 -20.87 5.21
C LEU A 338 3.45 -21.46 6.04
N ASP A 339 3.76 -22.10 7.16
CA ASP A 339 2.81 -22.61 8.15
C ASP A 339 1.86 -21.51 8.67
N LEU A 340 2.41 -20.40 9.14
CA LEU A 340 1.64 -19.25 9.60
C LEU A 340 0.88 -18.60 8.44
N PHE A 341 1.53 -18.38 7.31
CA PHE A 341 0.93 -17.71 6.16
C PHE A 341 -0.28 -18.47 5.62
N ASN A 342 -0.23 -19.80 5.57
CA ASN A 342 -1.36 -20.64 5.19
C ASN A 342 -2.55 -20.52 6.15
N ILE A 343 -2.29 -20.47 7.46
CA ILE A 343 -3.35 -20.31 8.46
C ILE A 343 -3.98 -18.90 8.42
N LEU A 344 -3.16 -17.86 8.21
CA LEU A 344 -3.65 -16.50 8.00
C LEU A 344 -4.48 -16.40 6.71
N ALA A 345 -4.02 -17.01 5.62
CA ALA A 345 -4.73 -17.09 4.35
C ALA A 345 -6.11 -17.75 4.52
N GLY A 346 -6.17 -18.91 5.19
CA GLY A 346 -7.43 -19.59 5.50
C GLY A 346 -8.39 -18.74 6.33
N SER A 347 -7.86 -17.98 7.30
CA SER A 347 -8.67 -17.08 8.14
C SER A 347 -9.23 -15.89 7.34
N MET A 348 -8.45 -15.33 6.42
CA MET A 348 -8.91 -14.26 5.53
C MET A 348 -9.96 -14.77 4.52
N LEU A 349 -9.77 -15.97 3.97
CA LEU A 349 -10.74 -16.62 3.08
C LEU A 349 -12.08 -16.87 3.79
N GLY A 350 -12.05 -17.38 5.02
CA GLY A 350 -13.25 -17.54 5.84
C GLY A 350 -13.97 -16.23 6.19
N GLN A 351 -13.31 -15.09 6.00
CA GLN A 351 -13.82 -13.74 6.25
C GLN A 351 -13.79 -12.85 5.00
N ALA A 352 -13.84 -13.43 3.79
CA ALA A 352 -13.62 -12.70 2.54
C ALA A 352 -14.60 -11.52 2.32
N THR A 353 -15.82 -11.60 2.88
CA THR A 353 -16.82 -10.52 2.81
C THR A 353 -16.48 -9.32 3.69
N LEU A 354 -15.57 -9.47 4.65
CA LEU A 354 -15.09 -8.41 5.55
C LEU A 354 -13.79 -7.76 5.05
N LEU A 355 -13.21 -8.22 3.94
CA LEU A 355 -11.98 -7.66 3.38
C LEU A 355 -12.20 -6.22 2.91
N ALA A 356 -11.50 -5.29 3.55
CA ALA A 356 -11.37 -3.93 3.05
C ALA A 356 -10.30 -3.86 1.95
N PRO A 357 -10.41 -2.92 0.99
CA PRO A 357 -9.38 -2.70 -0.03
C PRO A 357 -7.97 -2.51 0.52
N GLN A 358 -7.85 -1.77 1.63
CA GLN A 358 -6.59 -1.54 2.32
C GLN A 358 -5.94 -2.85 2.80
N ASP A 359 -6.74 -3.75 3.38
CA ASP A 359 -6.28 -5.05 3.88
C ASP A 359 -5.85 -5.93 2.70
N ALA A 360 -6.59 -5.88 1.59
CA ALA A 360 -6.24 -6.60 0.36
C ALA A 360 -4.93 -6.11 -0.24
N ALA A 361 -4.78 -4.79 -0.45
CA ALA A 361 -3.58 -4.17 -0.99
C ALA A 361 -2.34 -4.44 -0.13
N THR A 362 -2.47 -4.29 1.19
CA THR A 362 -1.38 -4.51 2.14
C THR A 362 -0.96 -5.98 2.17
N THR A 363 -1.92 -6.91 2.09
CA THR A 363 -1.64 -8.34 2.08
C THR A 363 -0.98 -8.77 0.76
N LEU A 364 -1.48 -8.31 -0.39
CA LEU A 364 -0.85 -8.60 -1.68
C LEU A 364 0.58 -8.06 -1.77
N TRP A 365 0.81 -6.84 -1.27
CA TRP A 365 2.16 -6.29 -1.16
C TRP A 365 3.06 -7.17 -0.29
N ALA A 366 2.58 -7.57 0.89
CA ALA A 366 3.33 -8.43 1.79
C ALA A 366 3.62 -9.80 1.18
N CYS A 367 2.64 -10.45 0.55
CA CYS A 367 2.80 -11.72 -0.17
C CYS A 367 3.91 -11.62 -1.24
N SER A 368 3.90 -10.55 -2.04
CA SER A 368 4.93 -10.33 -3.08
C SER A 368 6.34 -10.19 -2.50
N ARG A 369 6.49 -9.62 -1.29
CA ARG A 369 7.78 -9.46 -0.60
C ARG A 369 8.23 -10.71 0.13
N LEU A 370 7.28 -11.51 0.62
CA LEU A 370 7.53 -12.78 1.29
C LEU A 370 7.81 -13.92 0.30
N GLY A 371 7.53 -13.72 -1.00
CA GLY A 371 7.51 -14.83 -1.97
C GLY A 371 6.41 -15.84 -1.66
N TYR A 372 5.36 -15.44 -0.94
CA TYR A 372 4.23 -16.29 -0.57
C TYR A 372 3.13 -16.19 -1.62
N TYR A 373 2.75 -17.33 -2.20
CA TYR A 373 1.69 -17.40 -3.19
C TYR A 373 0.62 -18.42 -2.80
N ASN A 374 -0.63 -17.96 -2.77
CA ASN A 374 -1.82 -18.79 -2.63
C ASN A 374 -2.89 -18.28 -3.61
N ALA A 375 -3.23 -19.10 -4.60
CA ALA A 375 -4.13 -18.69 -5.68
C ALA A 375 -5.49 -18.24 -5.15
N SER A 376 -6.13 -19.04 -4.29
CA SER A 376 -7.45 -18.74 -3.73
C SER A 376 -7.48 -17.45 -2.91
N LEU A 377 -6.47 -17.22 -2.06
CA LEU A 377 -6.33 -15.96 -1.33
C LEU A 377 -6.15 -14.79 -2.30
N THR A 378 -5.26 -14.93 -3.28
CA THR A 378 -4.94 -13.86 -4.24
C THR A 378 -6.19 -13.44 -5.03
N THR A 379 -6.96 -14.40 -5.54
CA THR A 379 -8.25 -14.13 -6.20
C THR A 379 -9.24 -13.46 -5.26
N ALA A 380 -9.43 -13.97 -4.03
CA ALA A 380 -10.37 -13.37 -3.08
C ALA A 380 -10.00 -11.92 -2.70
N LEU A 381 -8.70 -11.60 -2.60
CA LEU A 381 -8.21 -10.24 -2.37
C LEU A 381 -8.48 -9.34 -3.58
N CYS A 382 -8.25 -9.84 -4.81
CA CYS A 382 -8.57 -9.11 -6.04
C CYS A 382 -10.06 -8.83 -6.16
N ASP A 383 -10.92 -9.83 -5.92
CA ASP A 383 -12.37 -9.67 -5.95
C ASP A 383 -12.87 -8.64 -4.92
N ALA A 384 -12.23 -8.60 -3.73
CA ALA A 384 -12.53 -7.58 -2.73
C ALA A 384 -12.19 -6.16 -3.21
N VAL A 385 -11.09 -6.00 -3.95
CA VAL A 385 -10.71 -4.73 -4.58
C VAL A 385 -11.70 -4.37 -5.68
N VAL A 386 -12.06 -5.31 -6.57
CA VAL A 386 -13.05 -5.06 -7.65
C VAL A 386 -14.39 -4.59 -7.08
N ARG A 387 -14.92 -5.28 -6.05
CA ARG A 387 -16.20 -4.91 -5.40
C ARG A 387 -16.21 -3.49 -4.82
N ASN A 388 -15.05 -2.96 -4.47
CA ASN A 388 -14.90 -1.68 -3.78
C ASN A 388 -14.11 -0.66 -4.60
N LEU A 389 -13.88 -0.90 -5.90
CA LEU A 389 -12.91 -0.15 -6.72
C LEU A 389 -13.18 1.35 -6.71
N ALA A 390 -14.45 1.76 -6.80
CA ALA A 390 -14.89 3.16 -6.73
C ALA A 390 -14.53 3.87 -5.41
N THR A 391 -14.21 3.12 -4.36
CA THR A 391 -13.81 3.66 -3.04
C THR A 391 -12.34 3.45 -2.71
N CYS A 392 -11.60 2.79 -3.60
CA CYS A 392 -10.17 2.57 -3.46
C CYS A 392 -9.42 3.87 -3.74
N SER A 393 -8.34 4.10 -3.00
CA SER A 393 -7.36 5.13 -3.35
C SER A 393 -6.44 4.67 -4.48
N ASP A 394 -5.89 5.63 -5.23
CA ASP A 394 -4.90 5.37 -6.28
C ASP A 394 -3.70 4.57 -5.78
N TRP A 395 -3.32 4.78 -4.52
CA TRP A 395 -2.25 4.04 -3.88
C TRP A 395 -2.59 2.56 -3.68
N GLU A 396 -3.82 2.26 -3.23
CA GLU A 396 -4.27 0.88 -3.07
C GLU A 396 -4.36 0.18 -4.43
N VAL A 397 -4.97 0.80 -5.43
CA VAL A 397 -5.09 0.22 -6.78
C VAL A 397 -3.72 -0.03 -7.39
N SER A 398 -2.85 0.97 -7.41
CA SER A 398 -1.50 0.84 -7.99
C SER A 398 -0.63 -0.17 -7.25
N SER A 399 -0.74 -0.24 -5.91
CA SER A 399 -0.03 -1.23 -5.10
C SER A 399 -0.51 -2.65 -5.37
N VAL A 400 -1.81 -2.86 -5.56
CA VAL A 400 -2.37 -4.16 -5.93
C VAL A 400 -1.80 -4.61 -7.28
N VAL A 401 -1.88 -3.75 -8.30
CA VAL A 401 -1.37 -4.04 -9.66
C VAL A 401 0.12 -4.36 -9.65
N GLU A 402 0.95 -3.58 -8.95
CA GLU A 402 2.38 -3.87 -8.80
C GLU A 402 2.63 -5.22 -8.10
N SER A 403 1.86 -5.52 -7.05
CA SER A 403 2.01 -6.76 -6.29
C SER A 403 1.66 -7.99 -7.13
N LEU A 404 0.59 -7.93 -7.92
CA LEU A 404 0.21 -9.00 -8.83
C LEU A 404 1.28 -9.25 -9.89
N ALA A 405 1.83 -8.18 -10.45
CA ALA A 405 2.92 -8.26 -11.41
C ALA A 405 4.19 -8.88 -10.81
N ASN A 406 4.51 -8.55 -9.55
CA ASN A 406 5.64 -9.16 -8.85
C ASN A 406 5.43 -10.64 -8.50
N MET A 407 4.18 -11.07 -8.35
CA MET A 407 3.83 -12.48 -8.14
C MET A 407 3.57 -13.24 -9.45
N GLY A 408 3.55 -12.56 -10.62
CA GLY A 408 3.18 -13.17 -11.90
C GLY A 408 1.73 -13.66 -11.96
N HIS A 409 0.83 -13.08 -11.17
CA HIS A 409 -0.57 -13.51 -11.11
C HIS A 409 -1.45 -12.67 -12.03
N HIS A 410 -2.12 -13.31 -12.98
CA HIS A 410 -3.05 -12.67 -13.91
C HIS A 410 -4.49 -12.73 -13.37
N HIS A 411 -5.05 -11.58 -13.02
CA HIS A 411 -6.44 -11.45 -12.60
C HIS A 411 -7.22 -10.58 -13.60
N THR A 412 -7.71 -11.21 -14.69
CA THR A 412 -8.32 -10.52 -15.85
C THR A 412 -9.41 -9.53 -15.44
N GLY A 413 -10.37 -9.95 -14.60
CA GLY A 413 -11.48 -9.09 -14.17
C GLY A 413 -11.04 -7.87 -13.36
N LEU A 414 -9.90 -7.93 -12.65
CA LEU A 414 -9.36 -6.76 -11.94
C LEU A 414 -8.67 -5.83 -12.92
N MET A 415 -7.84 -6.36 -13.82
CA MET A 415 -7.12 -5.56 -14.82
C MET A 415 -8.10 -4.83 -15.75
N GLU A 416 -9.17 -5.49 -16.19
CA GLU A 416 -10.21 -4.86 -16.99
C GLU A 416 -10.97 -3.78 -16.21
N ALA A 417 -11.32 -4.05 -14.94
CA ALA A 417 -12.02 -3.07 -14.10
C ALA A 417 -11.16 -1.83 -13.82
N VAL A 418 -9.86 -2.02 -13.53
CA VAL A 418 -8.91 -0.91 -13.30
C VAL A 418 -8.74 -0.08 -14.56
N ALA A 419 -8.53 -0.70 -15.72
CA ALA A 419 -8.39 0.02 -16.99
C ALA A 419 -9.67 0.82 -17.30
N THR A 420 -10.84 0.19 -17.14
CA THR A 420 -12.13 0.84 -17.39
C THR A 420 -12.36 2.03 -16.46
N ALA A 421 -12.07 1.87 -15.17
CA ALA A 421 -12.24 2.94 -14.18
C ALA A 421 -11.31 4.13 -14.46
N ILE A 422 -10.05 3.89 -14.79
CA ILE A 422 -9.09 4.95 -15.10
C ILE A 422 -9.45 5.67 -16.41
N LEU A 423 -9.93 4.96 -17.43
CA LEU A 423 -10.29 5.56 -18.71
C LEU A 423 -11.64 6.33 -18.66
N ALA A 424 -12.50 6.03 -17.69
CA ALA A 424 -13.79 6.69 -17.54
C ALA A 424 -13.70 8.11 -16.95
N GLU A 425 -12.60 8.44 -16.26
CA GLU A 425 -12.44 9.69 -15.52
C GLU A 425 -11.13 10.40 -15.91
N PRO A 426 -11.08 11.75 -15.89
CA PRO A 426 -9.86 12.48 -16.20
C PRO A 426 -8.80 12.26 -15.11
N ILE A 427 -7.58 11.88 -15.51
CA ILE A 427 -6.46 11.59 -14.61
C ILE A 427 -5.81 12.91 -14.15
N ILE A 428 -6.49 13.66 -13.29
CA ILE A 428 -6.03 14.95 -12.78
C ILE A 428 -5.37 14.77 -11.41
N GLY A 429 -4.10 15.16 -11.27
CA GLY A 429 -3.41 15.16 -9.97
C GLY A 429 -3.04 13.79 -9.41
N ALA A 430 -3.15 12.72 -10.21
CA ALA A 430 -2.73 11.37 -9.82
C ALA A 430 -1.23 11.33 -9.55
N HIS A 431 -0.82 10.76 -8.42
CA HIS A 431 0.59 10.74 -8.00
C HIS A 431 1.47 9.96 -9.00
N PRO A 432 2.66 10.47 -9.42
CA PRO A 432 3.49 9.85 -10.46
C PRO A 432 3.87 8.40 -10.16
N THR A 433 4.15 8.08 -8.89
CA THR A 433 4.45 6.70 -8.47
C THR A 433 3.27 5.75 -8.67
N CYS A 434 2.02 6.21 -8.51
CA CYS A 434 0.84 5.38 -8.76
C CYS A 434 0.73 5.05 -10.26
N ILE A 435 0.93 6.06 -11.12
CA ILE A 435 0.95 5.91 -12.58
C ILE A 435 2.04 4.91 -13.00
N ALA A 436 3.27 5.11 -12.53
CA ALA A 436 4.41 4.26 -12.84
C ALA A 436 4.18 2.80 -12.43
N ARG A 437 3.56 2.56 -11.27
CA ARG A 437 3.23 1.21 -10.79
C ARG A 437 2.20 0.50 -11.67
N VAL A 438 1.16 1.22 -12.11
CA VAL A 438 0.14 0.66 -12.99
C VAL A 438 0.79 0.28 -14.32
N LEU A 439 1.53 1.20 -14.96
CA LEU A 439 2.23 0.93 -16.22
C LEU A 439 3.24 -0.22 -16.10
N TYR A 440 4.02 -0.25 -15.02
CA TYR A 440 4.93 -1.36 -14.73
C TYR A 440 4.18 -2.68 -14.60
N GLY A 441 3.06 -2.70 -13.86
CA GLY A 441 2.31 -3.93 -13.63
C GLY A 441 1.63 -4.46 -14.88
N TYR A 442 1.01 -3.59 -15.70
CA TYR A 442 0.43 -3.99 -16.98
C TYR A 442 1.50 -4.49 -17.95
N GLY A 443 2.64 -3.80 -18.04
CA GLY A 443 3.76 -4.24 -18.89
C GLY A 443 4.31 -5.60 -18.47
N LYS A 444 4.55 -5.81 -17.16
CA LYS A 444 5.11 -7.06 -16.63
C LYS A 444 4.15 -8.24 -16.72
N LEU A 445 2.84 -7.99 -16.62
CA LEU A 445 1.79 -9.00 -16.84
C LEU A 445 1.44 -9.17 -18.33
N GLY A 446 2.16 -8.52 -19.25
CA GLY A 446 1.92 -8.67 -20.69
C GLY A 446 0.52 -8.22 -21.14
N CYS A 447 -0.14 -7.32 -20.38
CA CYS A 447 -1.44 -6.76 -20.74
C CYS A 447 -1.27 -5.82 -21.93
N ARG A 448 -1.73 -6.25 -23.11
CA ARG A 448 -1.53 -5.55 -24.40
C ARG A 448 -2.79 -5.50 -25.25
N ASN A 449 -3.95 -5.65 -24.62
CA ASN A 449 -5.24 -5.55 -25.30
C ASN A 449 -5.40 -4.10 -25.81
N PRO A 450 -6.24 -3.82 -26.82
CA PRO A 450 -6.41 -2.44 -27.31
C PRO A 450 -6.70 -1.41 -26.21
N ARG A 451 -7.48 -1.81 -25.19
CA ARG A 451 -7.75 -1.00 -24.00
C ARG A 451 -6.52 -0.76 -23.11
N ASP A 452 -5.63 -1.76 -22.98
CA ASP A 452 -4.41 -1.62 -22.19
C ASP A 452 -3.40 -0.68 -22.89
N VAL A 453 -3.37 -0.73 -24.21
CA VAL A 453 -2.57 0.20 -25.04
C VAL A 453 -3.11 1.63 -24.91
N GLU A 454 -4.43 1.81 -24.94
CA GLU A 454 -5.08 3.10 -24.69
C GLU A 454 -4.77 3.61 -23.27
N LEU A 455 -4.96 2.77 -22.25
CA LEU A 455 -4.61 3.06 -20.86
C LEU A 455 -3.15 3.51 -20.75
N ALA A 456 -2.23 2.79 -21.40
CA ALA A 456 -0.82 3.12 -21.38
C ALA A 456 -0.54 4.51 -21.96
N SER A 457 -1.21 4.85 -23.08
CA SER A 457 -1.10 6.16 -23.72
C SER A 457 -1.63 7.29 -22.83
N VAL A 458 -2.82 7.12 -22.24
CA VAL A 458 -3.43 8.13 -21.37
C VAL A 458 -2.56 8.38 -20.12
N LEU A 459 -2.08 7.31 -19.48
CA LEU A 459 -1.22 7.41 -18.29
C LEU A 459 0.15 8.01 -18.59
N ALA A 460 0.76 7.64 -19.72
CA ALA A 460 2.05 8.18 -20.14
C ALA A 460 1.94 9.67 -20.48
N ALA A 461 0.86 10.13 -21.11
CA ALA A 461 0.60 11.54 -21.34
C ALA A 461 0.36 12.30 -20.02
N ALA A 462 -0.40 11.71 -19.09
CA ALA A 462 -0.75 12.32 -17.81
C ALA A 462 0.47 12.54 -16.87
N VAL A 463 1.57 11.81 -17.08
CA VAL A 463 2.79 11.98 -16.27
C VAL A 463 3.65 13.16 -16.73
N VAL A 464 3.53 13.60 -17.99
CA VAL A 464 4.39 14.64 -18.58
C VAL A 464 4.39 15.95 -17.77
N PRO A 465 3.22 16.50 -17.36
CA PRO A 465 3.18 17.71 -16.53
C PRO A 465 3.82 17.52 -15.14
N GLN A 466 3.97 16.28 -14.67
CA GLN A 466 4.45 15.93 -13.34
C GLN A 466 5.93 15.54 -13.31
N LEU A 467 6.58 15.44 -14.47
CA LEU A 467 8.00 15.09 -14.57
C LEU A 467 8.93 15.97 -13.71
N PRO A 468 8.74 17.30 -13.58
CA PRO A 468 9.65 18.15 -12.79
C PRO A 468 9.80 17.74 -11.33
N VAL A 469 8.77 17.13 -10.72
CA VAL A 469 8.77 16.68 -9.32
C VAL A 469 9.03 15.18 -9.15
N MET A 470 9.13 14.44 -10.25
CA MET A 470 9.28 12.99 -10.23
C MET A 470 10.72 12.58 -9.89
N ARG A 471 10.88 11.60 -9.00
CA ARG A 471 12.19 11.04 -8.62
C ARG A 471 12.68 9.99 -9.61
N GLU A 472 13.97 9.71 -9.57
CA GLU A 472 14.71 8.77 -10.42
C GLU A 472 14.17 7.34 -10.33
N ASP A 473 13.81 6.87 -9.13
CA ASP A 473 13.25 5.53 -8.91
C ASP A 473 11.89 5.35 -9.62
N THR A 474 11.06 6.38 -9.58
CA THR A 474 9.74 6.42 -10.18
C THR A 474 9.83 6.52 -11.70
N LEU A 475 10.78 7.32 -12.21
CA LEU A 475 11.08 7.41 -13.64
C LEU A 475 11.54 6.05 -14.19
N ALA A 476 12.46 5.37 -13.50
CA ALA A 476 12.97 4.07 -13.93
C ALA A 476 11.85 3.00 -13.99
N MET A 477 11.00 2.94 -12.96
CA MET A 477 9.85 2.02 -12.93
C MET A 477 8.87 2.29 -14.07
N LEU A 478 8.55 3.57 -14.32
CA LEU A 478 7.72 4.00 -15.43
C LEU A 478 8.31 3.53 -16.77
N CYS A 479 9.60 3.80 -17.02
CA CYS A 479 10.26 3.43 -18.26
C CYS A 479 10.33 1.92 -18.48
N ASN A 480 10.56 1.12 -17.42
CA ASN A 480 10.48 -0.34 -17.51
C ASN A 480 9.08 -0.80 -17.96
N GLY A 481 8.02 -0.24 -17.36
CA GLY A 481 6.63 -0.52 -17.76
C GLY A 481 6.37 -0.21 -19.23
N LEU A 482 6.74 0.99 -19.67
CA LEU A 482 6.58 1.44 -21.05
C LEU A 482 7.38 0.60 -22.06
N THR A 483 8.59 0.15 -21.68
CA THR A 483 9.41 -0.75 -22.49
C THR A 483 8.67 -2.08 -22.72
N MET A 484 8.13 -2.66 -21.64
CA MET A 484 7.36 -3.91 -21.71
C MET A 484 6.02 -3.76 -22.44
N LEU A 485 5.50 -2.53 -22.59
CA LEU A 485 4.31 -2.22 -23.37
C LEU A 485 4.63 -1.81 -24.82
N ALA A 486 5.91 -1.82 -25.22
CA ALA A 486 6.36 -1.38 -26.54
C ALA A 486 5.86 0.04 -26.91
N TYR A 487 5.90 0.96 -25.96
CA TYR A 487 5.41 2.33 -26.10
C TYR A 487 6.29 3.19 -27.03
N LYS A 488 5.67 4.02 -27.89
CA LYS A 488 6.37 4.73 -28.99
C LYS A 488 6.04 6.21 -29.19
N ASP A 489 5.29 6.86 -28.29
CA ASP A 489 4.99 8.29 -28.46
C ASP A 489 6.26 9.15 -28.28
N GLU A 490 6.76 9.70 -29.39
CA GLU A 490 8.01 10.46 -29.42
C GLU A 490 7.99 11.70 -28.51
N LYS A 491 6.84 12.37 -28.33
CA LYS A 491 6.75 13.56 -27.47
C LYS A 491 6.94 13.20 -26.01
N VAL A 492 6.33 12.10 -25.58
CA VAL A 492 6.49 11.60 -24.21
C VAL A 492 7.91 11.07 -24.01
N LEU A 493 8.46 10.31 -24.97
CA LEU A 493 9.83 9.80 -24.92
C LEU A 493 10.86 10.93 -24.80
N ALA A 494 10.69 12.02 -25.58
CA ALA A 494 11.50 13.23 -25.48
C ALA A 494 11.47 13.82 -24.07
N ALA A 495 10.27 13.97 -23.50
CA ALA A 495 10.08 14.54 -22.17
C ALA A 495 10.71 13.67 -21.06
N LEU A 496 10.57 12.35 -21.15
CA LEU A 496 11.18 11.39 -20.22
C LEU A 496 12.71 11.45 -20.28
N ALA A 497 13.28 11.50 -21.48
CA ALA A 497 14.72 11.61 -21.69
C ALA A 497 15.29 12.93 -21.13
N SER A 498 14.62 14.05 -21.41
CA SER A 498 14.96 15.36 -20.83
C SER A 498 14.83 15.42 -19.30
N ARG A 499 13.94 14.61 -18.71
CA ARG A 499 13.87 14.48 -17.24
C ARG A 499 15.00 13.61 -16.71
N ALA A 500 15.31 12.49 -17.36
CA ALA A 500 16.42 11.62 -16.99
C ALA A 500 17.75 12.37 -16.99
N GLU A 501 17.99 13.21 -18.00
CA GLU A 501 19.20 14.04 -18.09
C GLU A 501 19.37 14.95 -16.86
N ARG A 502 18.27 15.59 -16.42
CA ARG A 502 18.27 16.45 -15.23
C ARG A 502 18.45 15.69 -13.91
N LEU A 503 18.14 14.40 -13.88
CA LEU A 503 18.26 13.52 -12.71
C LEU A 503 19.57 12.72 -12.69
N LEU A 504 20.43 12.87 -13.70
CA LEU A 504 21.69 12.13 -13.80
C LEU A 504 22.49 12.07 -12.48
N PRO A 505 22.69 13.18 -11.73
CA PRO A 505 23.44 13.15 -10.48
C PRO A 505 22.92 12.14 -9.44
N ASP A 506 21.60 11.89 -9.43
CA ASP A 506 20.93 10.99 -8.49
C ASP A 506 20.74 9.57 -9.07
N CYS A 507 20.98 9.39 -10.38
CA CYS A 507 20.79 8.13 -11.07
C CYS A 507 21.95 7.14 -10.82
N ASN A 508 21.58 5.90 -10.51
CA ASN A 508 22.48 4.75 -10.61
C ASN A 508 22.37 4.10 -12.00
N GLU A 509 23.21 3.10 -12.25
CA GLU A 509 23.23 2.32 -13.50
C GLU A 509 21.87 1.68 -13.85
N ALA A 510 21.13 1.15 -12.87
CA ALA A 510 19.82 0.56 -13.12
C ALA A 510 18.79 1.60 -13.58
N HIS A 511 18.80 2.80 -12.99
CA HIS A 511 17.93 3.90 -13.38
C HIS A 511 18.20 4.35 -14.82
N LEU A 512 19.49 4.47 -15.21
CA LEU A 512 19.88 4.85 -16.56
C LEU A 512 19.48 3.78 -17.58
N LEU A 513 19.72 2.50 -17.27
CA LEU A 513 19.35 1.40 -18.15
C LEU A 513 17.85 1.36 -18.43
N SER A 514 17.01 1.61 -17.42
CA SER A 514 15.56 1.66 -17.62
C SER A 514 15.13 2.69 -18.66
N VAL A 515 15.75 3.88 -18.65
CA VAL A 515 15.44 4.94 -19.62
C VAL A 515 16.04 4.62 -20.98
N LEU A 516 17.33 4.28 -21.05
CA LEU A 516 18.02 4.01 -22.32
C LEU A 516 17.42 2.81 -23.06
N ARG A 517 17.01 1.76 -22.35
CA ARG A 517 16.30 0.60 -22.94
C ARG A 517 14.96 1.00 -23.54
N LEU A 518 14.19 1.86 -22.86
CA LEU A 518 12.94 2.38 -23.40
C LEU A 518 13.19 3.10 -24.73
N LEU A 519 14.11 4.07 -24.74
CA LEU A 519 14.44 4.85 -25.93
C LEU A 519 14.90 3.95 -27.07
N ASN A 520 15.80 3.00 -26.78
CA ASN A 520 16.30 2.04 -27.75
C ASN A 520 15.18 1.16 -28.33
N SER A 521 14.31 0.59 -27.48
CA SER A 521 13.19 -0.26 -27.93
C SER A 521 12.15 0.49 -28.77
N ALA A 522 12.01 1.80 -28.53
CA ALA A 522 11.14 2.67 -29.31
C ALA A 522 11.80 3.17 -30.61
N GLY A 523 13.12 2.96 -30.78
CA GLY A 523 13.90 3.54 -31.88
C GLY A 523 14.10 5.05 -31.75
N TYR A 524 13.91 5.61 -30.55
CA TYR A 524 14.04 7.04 -30.28
C TYR A 524 15.47 7.38 -29.86
N GLN A 525 16.08 8.37 -30.51
CA GLN A 525 17.43 8.82 -30.20
C GLN A 525 17.39 10.13 -29.41
N HIS A 526 18.16 10.23 -28.33
CA HIS A 526 18.33 11.44 -27.54
C HIS A 526 19.80 11.66 -27.23
N TYR A 527 20.52 12.24 -28.18
CA TYR A 527 21.99 12.37 -28.15
C TYR A 527 22.52 13.05 -26.87
N GLN A 528 21.87 14.12 -26.39
CA GLN A 528 22.30 14.84 -25.17
C GLN A 528 22.34 13.94 -23.93
N LEU A 529 21.23 13.25 -23.63
CA LEU A 529 21.15 12.23 -22.60
C LEU A 529 22.20 11.12 -22.79
N ALA A 530 22.43 10.64 -24.01
CA ALA A 530 23.41 9.58 -24.26
C ALA A 530 24.85 10.02 -23.93
N VAL A 531 25.25 11.22 -24.37
CA VAL A 531 26.55 11.82 -24.01
C VAL A 531 26.66 12.02 -22.50
N ALA A 532 25.62 12.57 -21.88
CA ALA A 532 25.61 12.85 -20.45
C ALA A 532 25.63 11.55 -19.61
N SER A 533 25.01 10.48 -20.09
CA SER A 533 25.02 9.15 -19.46
C SER A 533 26.41 8.51 -19.52
N ALA A 534 27.12 8.59 -20.65
CA ALA A 534 28.49 8.08 -20.77
C ALA A 534 29.45 8.80 -19.82
N ARG A 535 29.34 10.13 -19.72
CA ARG A 535 30.13 10.94 -18.78
C ARG A 535 29.80 10.64 -17.32
N HIS A 536 28.52 10.48 -16.98
CA HIS A 536 28.09 10.13 -15.62
C HIS A 536 28.54 8.73 -15.21
N LEU A 537 28.48 7.77 -16.15
CA LEU A 537 28.99 6.42 -15.96
C LEU A 537 30.47 6.48 -15.56
N GLN A 538 31.28 7.23 -16.31
CA GLN A 538 32.70 7.41 -16.03
C GLN A 538 32.97 8.17 -14.71
N ALA A 539 32.32 9.31 -14.50
CA ALA A 539 32.67 10.21 -13.41
C ALA A 539 32.13 9.78 -12.03
N VAL A 540 31.01 9.05 -12.00
CA VAL A 540 30.27 8.76 -10.75
C VAL A 540 30.05 7.28 -10.54
N VAL A 541 29.62 6.55 -11.57
CA VAL A 541 29.21 5.15 -11.40
C VAL A 541 30.42 4.23 -11.28
N LEU A 542 31.37 4.27 -12.22
CA LEU A 542 32.56 3.41 -12.21
C LEU A 542 33.45 3.59 -10.97
N PRO A 543 33.70 4.82 -10.48
CA PRO A 543 34.49 5.04 -9.26
C PRO A 543 33.76 4.63 -7.97
N SER A 544 32.46 4.35 -8.05
CA SER A 544 31.67 3.94 -6.89
C SER A 544 32.07 2.53 -6.43
N SER A 545 32.33 2.38 -5.13
CA SER A 545 32.57 1.07 -4.50
C SER A 545 31.39 0.09 -4.59
N LYS A 546 30.28 0.52 -5.19
CA LYS A 546 29.03 -0.23 -5.35
C LYS A 546 28.87 -0.93 -6.69
N VAL A 547 29.81 -0.80 -7.64
CA VAL A 547 29.73 -1.55 -8.91
C VAL A 547 29.92 -3.04 -8.65
N THR A 548 28.81 -3.77 -8.69
CA THR A 548 28.80 -5.21 -8.38
C THR A 548 29.04 -6.08 -9.60
N SER A 549 28.85 -5.57 -10.83
CA SER A 549 29.02 -6.32 -12.08
C SER A 549 29.50 -5.45 -13.23
N ALA A 550 30.27 -6.02 -14.16
CA ALA A 550 30.68 -5.35 -15.40
C ALA A 550 29.55 -5.21 -16.44
N ALA A 551 28.46 -6.00 -16.35
CA ALA A 551 27.43 -6.07 -17.39
C ALA A 551 26.61 -4.77 -17.54
N ALA A 552 26.27 -4.11 -16.43
CA ALA A 552 25.46 -2.89 -16.46
C ALA A 552 26.22 -1.70 -17.09
N PRO A 553 27.48 -1.40 -16.70
CA PRO A 553 28.29 -0.39 -17.39
C PRO A 553 28.48 -0.66 -18.88
N VAL A 554 28.74 -1.92 -19.26
CA VAL A 554 28.86 -2.37 -20.65
C VAL A 554 27.60 -2.05 -21.44
N GLU A 555 26.43 -2.34 -20.88
CA GLU A 555 25.15 -2.08 -21.56
C GLU A 555 24.83 -0.59 -21.68
N VAL A 556 25.11 0.21 -20.65
CA VAL A 556 24.93 1.68 -20.72
C VAL A 556 25.78 2.24 -21.86
N LEU A 557 27.07 1.90 -21.90
CA LEU A 557 27.97 2.40 -22.92
C LEU A 557 27.61 1.90 -24.32
N TYR A 558 27.18 0.65 -24.45
CA TYR A 558 26.63 0.10 -25.70
C TYR A 558 25.41 0.89 -26.20
N LEU A 559 24.45 1.20 -25.34
CA LEU A 559 23.27 1.98 -25.72
C LEU A 559 23.60 3.43 -26.09
N CYS A 560 24.67 4.00 -25.50
CA CYS A 560 25.20 5.30 -25.91
C CYS A 560 25.90 5.22 -27.28
N ALA A 561 26.74 4.21 -27.50
CA ALA A 561 27.45 4.00 -28.75
C ALA A 561 26.50 3.76 -29.94
N ARG A 562 25.37 3.08 -29.71
CA ARG A 562 24.31 2.91 -30.72
C ARG A 562 23.69 4.23 -31.20
N GLN A 563 23.81 5.29 -30.42
CA GLN A 563 23.38 6.64 -30.79
C GLN A 563 24.51 7.48 -31.39
N GLY A 564 25.68 6.88 -31.67
CA GLY A 564 26.86 7.56 -32.21
C GLY A 564 27.63 8.40 -31.19
N VAL A 565 27.46 8.13 -29.89
CA VAL A 565 28.25 8.80 -28.85
C VAL A 565 29.66 8.22 -28.81
N GLU A 566 30.66 9.09 -28.88
CA GLU A 566 32.07 8.76 -28.72
C GLU A 566 32.59 9.36 -27.40
N ASP A 567 32.86 8.50 -26.41
CA ASP A 567 33.52 8.86 -25.13
C ASP A 567 34.68 7.87 -24.86
N PRO A 568 35.90 8.20 -25.31
CA PRO A 568 37.03 7.28 -25.20
C PRO A 568 37.41 7.00 -23.75
N LYS A 569 37.24 7.97 -22.84
CA LYS A 569 37.61 7.79 -21.43
C LYS A 569 36.67 6.79 -20.75
N ALA A 570 35.36 6.97 -20.94
CA ALA A 570 34.37 6.00 -20.45
C ALA A 570 34.63 4.61 -21.05
N ALA A 571 34.98 4.53 -22.33
CA ALA A 571 35.30 3.26 -22.98
C ALA A 571 36.54 2.57 -22.40
N GLU A 572 37.59 3.32 -22.04
CA GLU A 572 38.79 2.76 -21.40
C GLU A 572 38.47 2.09 -20.07
N GLU A 573 37.75 2.80 -19.21
CA GLU A 573 37.43 2.34 -17.86
C GLU A 573 36.45 1.15 -17.89
N VAL A 574 35.46 1.18 -18.79
CA VAL A 574 34.52 0.05 -18.96
C VAL A 574 35.23 -1.17 -19.56
N LEU A 575 36.14 -1.00 -20.53
CA LEU A 575 36.92 -2.12 -21.07
C LEU A 575 37.85 -2.72 -20.03
N ALA A 576 38.54 -1.89 -19.23
CA ALA A 576 39.38 -2.37 -18.14
C ALA A 576 38.56 -3.16 -17.10
N LEU A 577 37.36 -2.67 -16.74
CA LEU A 577 36.45 -3.37 -15.85
C LEU A 577 35.96 -4.70 -16.45
N ALA A 578 35.56 -4.70 -17.73
CA ALA A 578 35.10 -5.88 -18.45
C ALA A 578 36.21 -6.94 -18.58
N ALA A 579 37.45 -6.53 -18.85
CA ALA A 579 38.61 -7.42 -18.92
C ALA A 579 38.96 -8.00 -17.54
N ALA A 580 38.92 -7.19 -16.47
CA ALA A 580 39.17 -7.66 -15.11
C ALA A 580 38.11 -8.67 -14.62
N ARG A 581 36.90 -8.62 -15.18
CA ARG A 581 35.76 -9.45 -14.81
C ARG A 581 35.20 -10.24 -16.00
N GLU A 582 36.07 -10.69 -16.90
CA GLU A 582 35.67 -11.39 -18.13
C GLU A 582 34.80 -12.63 -17.85
N HIS A 583 35.07 -13.32 -16.74
CA HIS A 583 34.30 -14.49 -16.27
C HIS A 583 32.85 -14.18 -15.89
N GLU A 584 32.50 -12.92 -15.64
CA GLU A 584 31.11 -12.49 -15.35
C GLU A 584 30.33 -12.15 -16.63
N LEU A 585 31.00 -11.97 -17.76
CA LEU A 585 30.37 -11.51 -19.00
C LEU A 585 29.61 -12.65 -19.69
N ARG A 586 28.34 -12.41 -19.97
CA ARG A 586 27.54 -13.32 -20.81
C ARG A 586 27.87 -13.06 -22.29
N PRO A 587 27.53 -13.97 -23.20
CA PRO A 587 27.76 -13.78 -24.63
C PRO A 587 27.17 -12.49 -25.21
N ILE A 588 25.99 -12.08 -24.72
CA ILE A 588 25.38 -10.79 -25.08
C ILE A 588 26.20 -9.58 -24.62
N ASP A 589 26.87 -9.68 -23.46
CA ASP A 589 27.70 -8.60 -22.93
C ASP A 589 29.02 -8.52 -23.72
N ALA A 590 29.59 -9.65 -24.15
CA ALA A 590 30.71 -9.68 -25.09
C ALA A 590 30.36 -9.05 -26.46
N ALA A 591 29.16 -9.34 -26.98
CA ALA A 591 28.65 -8.71 -28.20
C ALA A 591 28.53 -7.19 -28.06
N ARG A 592 28.03 -6.70 -26.92
CA ARG A 592 27.93 -5.27 -26.60
C ARG A 592 29.31 -4.61 -26.52
N VAL A 593 30.28 -5.28 -25.90
CA VAL A 593 31.70 -4.85 -25.86
C VAL A 593 32.28 -4.73 -27.25
N PHE A 594 32.04 -5.71 -28.12
CA PHE A 594 32.50 -5.65 -29.51
C PHE A 594 31.94 -4.43 -30.25
N VAL A 595 30.65 -4.14 -30.10
CA VAL A 595 29.99 -2.99 -30.74
C VAL A 595 30.54 -1.66 -30.23
N PHE A 596 30.51 -1.40 -28.92
CA PHE A 596 30.97 -0.09 -28.44
C PHE A 596 32.48 0.06 -28.61
N GLY A 597 33.27 -1.03 -28.50
CA GLY A 597 34.71 -1.00 -28.77
C GLY A 597 35.03 -0.56 -30.20
N GLN A 598 34.24 -1.03 -31.18
CA GLN A 598 34.34 -0.58 -32.56
C GLN A 598 34.02 0.91 -32.71
N VAL A 599 32.87 1.36 -32.19
CA VAL A 599 32.42 2.76 -32.30
C VAL A 599 33.44 3.72 -31.67
N MET A 600 34.07 3.29 -30.58
CA MET A 600 35.07 4.08 -29.84
C MET A 600 36.51 3.94 -30.38
N ASN A 601 36.67 3.31 -31.55
CA ASN A 601 37.95 3.06 -32.23
C ASN A 601 39.01 2.40 -31.33
N ARG A 602 38.59 1.45 -30.49
CA ARG A 602 39.50 0.63 -29.68
C ARG A 602 39.97 -0.56 -30.53
N LYS A 603 41.27 -0.86 -30.48
CA LYS A 603 41.92 -1.91 -31.28
C LYS A 603 42.75 -2.83 -30.38
N GLU A 604 42.09 -3.43 -29.41
CA GLU A 604 42.73 -4.27 -28.40
C GLU A 604 42.54 -5.76 -28.71
N GLU A 605 43.51 -6.58 -28.30
CA GLU A 605 43.44 -8.05 -28.35
C GLU A 605 42.16 -8.59 -27.66
N PHE A 606 41.68 -7.85 -26.66
CA PHE A 606 40.42 -8.13 -25.96
C PHE A 606 39.20 -8.11 -26.89
N LEU A 607 39.11 -7.19 -27.85
CA LEU A 607 37.99 -7.15 -28.80
C LEU A 607 37.98 -8.34 -29.75
N ASN A 608 39.16 -8.87 -30.10
CA ASN A 608 39.24 -10.10 -30.87
C ASN A 608 38.72 -11.30 -30.07
N ARG A 609 39.06 -11.39 -28.77
CA ARG A 609 38.50 -12.42 -27.88
C ARG A 609 36.98 -12.31 -27.76
N MET A 610 36.44 -11.09 -27.65
CA MET A 610 34.99 -10.87 -27.63
C MET A 610 34.32 -11.28 -28.95
N ALA A 611 34.95 -11.01 -30.10
CA ALA A 611 34.47 -11.48 -31.39
C ALA A 611 34.43 -13.02 -31.47
N ASP A 612 35.40 -13.72 -30.89
CA ASP A 612 35.40 -15.19 -30.85
C ASP A 612 34.30 -15.74 -29.94
N VAL A 613 33.95 -15.04 -28.86
CA VAL A 613 32.77 -15.35 -28.04
C VAL A 613 31.49 -15.17 -28.86
N VAL A 614 31.36 -14.06 -29.58
CA VAL A 614 30.22 -13.80 -30.49
C VAL A 614 30.07 -14.91 -31.53
N LEU A 615 31.16 -15.35 -32.16
CA LEU A 615 31.12 -16.42 -33.16
C LEU A 615 30.59 -17.74 -32.59
N ARG A 616 31.02 -18.09 -31.37
CA ARG A 616 30.61 -19.34 -30.70
C ARG A 616 29.16 -19.32 -30.24
N HIS A 617 28.63 -18.14 -29.93
CA HIS A 617 27.32 -17.96 -29.28
C HIS A 617 26.36 -17.08 -30.11
N ALA A 618 26.54 -17.03 -31.43
CA ALA A 618 25.77 -16.16 -32.33
C ALA A 618 24.25 -16.37 -32.22
N ALA A 619 23.81 -17.60 -31.97
CA ALA A 619 22.39 -17.94 -31.80
C ALA A 619 21.76 -17.46 -30.48
N GLU A 620 22.58 -17.04 -29.50
CA GLU A 620 22.12 -16.58 -28.18
C GLU A 620 21.90 -15.06 -28.12
N LEU A 621 22.19 -14.34 -29.20
CA LEU A 621 22.06 -12.89 -29.26
C LEU A 621 20.63 -12.46 -29.61
N ASP A 622 20.17 -11.37 -28.99
CA ASP A 622 18.94 -10.72 -29.41
C ASP A 622 19.11 -10.05 -30.78
N VAL A 623 18.01 -9.88 -31.50
CA VAL A 623 17.98 -9.39 -32.89
C VAL A 623 18.65 -8.01 -33.01
N ASP A 624 18.42 -7.10 -32.05
CA ASP A 624 18.96 -5.75 -32.10
C ASP A 624 20.48 -5.74 -31.89
N THR A 625 20.96 -6.52 -30.92
CA THR A 625 22.40 -6.67 -30.65
C THR A 625 23.10 -7.39 -31.79
N ALA A 626 22.51 -8.44 -32.35
CA ALA A 626 23.07 -9.16 -33.49
C ALA A 626 23.18 -8.23 -34.73
N ALA A 627 22.18 -7.38 -34.98
CA ALA A 627 22.22 -6.38 -36.04
C ALA A 627 23.31 -5.32 -35.82
N ALA A 628 23.46 -4.83 -34.58
CA ALA A 628 24.52 -3.88 -34.24
C ALA A 628 25.93 -4.48 -34.38
N VAL A 629 26.10 -5.75 -33.98
CA VAL A 629 27.36 -6.49 -34.17
C VAL A 629 27.65 -6.68 -35.66
N LEU A 630 26.64 -7.05 -36.46
CA LEU A 630 26.80 -7.22 -37.91
C LEU A 630 27.28 -5.93 -38.58
N GLN A 631 26.71 -4.78 -38.18
CA GLN A 631 27.15 -3.47 -38.66
C GLN A 631 28.60 -3.17 -38.25
N SER A 632 28.94 -3.42 -36.99
CA SER A 632 30.30 -3.20 -36.46
C SER A 632 31.34 -4.11 -37.11
N ALA A 633 30.99 -5.37 -37.37
CA ALA A 633 31.85 -6.35 -38.04
C ALA A 633 32.14 -5.96 -39.48
N ARG A 634 31.15 -5.43 -40.20
CA ARG A 634 31.35 -4.86 -41.55
C ARG A 634 32.31 -3.66 -41.52
N ALA A 635 32.16 -2.77 -40.54
CA ALA A 635 33.04 -1.62 -40.38
C ALA A 635 34.50 -2.02 -40.07
N LEU A 636 34.70 -3.10 -39.30
CA LEU A 636 36.03 -3.63 -38.96
C LEU A 636 36.60 -4.61 -40.00
N GLY A 637 35.84 -4.98 -41.04
CA GLY A 637 36.26 -5.97 -42.03
C GLY A 637 36.30 -7.43 -41.53
N ARG A 638 35.60 -7.75 -40.44
CA ARG A 638 35.50 -9.10 -39.84
C ARG A 638 34.51 -9.97 -40.60
N GLN A 639 34.94 -10.49 -41.76
CA GLN A 639 34.10 -11.30 -42.65
C GLN A 639 33.64 -12.62 -42.02
N ASP A 640 34.42 -13.16 -41.09
CA ASP A 640 34.08 -14.31 -40.25
C ASP A 640 32.80 -14.06 -39.44
N VAL A 641 32.75 -12.95 -38.69
CA VAL A 641 31.57 -12.58 -37.88
C VAL A 641 30.37 -12.25 -38.78
N VAL A 642 30.61 -11.60 -39.92
CA VAL A 642 29.55 -11.31 -40.91
C VAL A 642 28.95 -12.59 -41.47
N ALA A 643 29.77 -13.56 -41.88
CA ALA A 643 29.31 -14.82 -42.45
C ALA A 643 28.47 -15.64 -41.45
N THR A 644 28.79 -15.57 -40.16
CA THR A 644 28.05 -16.26 -39.10
C THR A 644 26.72 -15.58 -38.76
N LEU A 645 26.66 -14.25 -38.68
CA LEU A 645 25.45 -13.53 -38.24
C LEU A 645 24.49 -13.13 -39.36
N ALA A 646 24.98 -12.90 -40.58
CA ALA A 646 24.14 -12.45 -41.69
C ALA A 646 22.97 -13.40 -42.04
N PRO A 647 23.12 -14.74 -42.00
CA PRO A 647 22.02 -15.68 -42.25
C PRO A 647 20.89 -15.58 -41.21
N SER A 648 21.20 -15.21 -39.97
CA SER A 648 20.26 -15.18 -38.85
C SER A 648 19.41 -13.90 -38.78
N ILE A 649 19.81 -12.83 -39.49
CA ILE A 649 19.20 -11.49 -39.40
C ILE A 649 18.44 -11.12 -40.68
N GLN A 650 18.59 -11.87 -41.78
CA GLN A 650 17.78 -11.64 -42.97
C GLN A 650 16.31 -11.99 -42.72
N PRO A 651 15.34 -11.14 -43.14
CA PRO A 651 13.96 -11.56 -43.16
C PRO A 651 13.87 -12.74 -44.13
N GLN A 652 13.19 -13.82 -43.73
CA GLN A 652 12.71 -14.81 -44.68
C GLN A 652 11.96 -14.03 -45.77
N ARG A 653 12.56 -13.94 -46.97
CA ARG A 653 11.81 -13.54 -48.16
C ARG A 653 10.73 -14.60 -48.29
N ALA A 654 9.49 -14.24 -47.94
CA ALA A 654 8.34 -15.04 -48.27
C ALA A 654 8.34 -15.24 -49.79
N ASP A 655 8.54 -16.48 -50.22
CA ASP A 655 8.28 -16.90 -51.58
C ASP A 655 6.79 -16.65 -51.84
N LEU A 656 6.49 -15.60 -52.61
CA LEU A 656 5.15 -15.21 -53.07
C LEU A 656 4.58 -16.19 -54.12
N SER A 657 4.88 -17.49 -54.00
CA SER A 657 4.46 -18.52 -54.96
C SER A 657 3.71 -19.70 -54.34
N THR A 658 3.57 -19.79 -53.02
CA THR A 658 2.72 -20.83 -52.40
C THR A 658 1.86 -20.26 -51.28
N GLY A 659 0.59 -20.00 -51.59
CA GLY A 659 -0.41 -19.62 -50.61
C GLY A 659 -0.68 -20.74 -49.62
N LYS A 660 0.03 -20.75 -48.49
CA LYS A 660 -0.41 -21.39 -47.25
C LYS A 660 -0.01 -20.51 -46.07
N VAL A 661 -1.02 -19.86 -45.48
CA VAL A 661 -0.94 -19.15 -44.22
C VAL A 661 -0.68 -20.19 -43.13
N ALA A 662 0.53 -20.19 -42.57
CA ALA A 662 0.82 -20.86 -41.31
C ALA A 662 0.84 -19.80 -40.21
N THR A 663 -0.18 -19.86 -39.35
CA THR A 663 -0.24 -19.19 -38.06
C THR A 663 0.95 -19.62 -37.21
N ALA A 664 1.87 -18.69 -36.94
CA ALA A 664 2.85 -18.84 -35.87
C ALA A 664 2.58 -17.76 -34.82
N SER A 665 2.10 -18.23 -33.68
CA SER A 665 2.00 -17.51 -32.41
C SER A 665 3.36 -16.92 -32.00
N LEU A 666 3.38 -15.62 -31.72
CA LEU A 666 4.39 -14.93 -30.92
C LEU A 666 3.66 -13.99 -29.96
#